data_AF-A0A3A4RTT6-F1
#
_entry.id   AF-A0A3A4RTT6-F1
#
_cell.length_a   1.000
_cell.length_b   1.000
_cell.length_c   1.000
_cell.angle_alpha   90.00
_cell.angle_beta   90.00
_cell.angle_gamma   90.00
#
_symmetry.space_group_name_H-M   'P 1'
#
loop_
_entity.id
_entity.type
_entity.pdbx_description
1 polymer ?
#
loop_
_entity_poly.entity_id
_entity_poly.type
_entity_poly.pdbx_seq_one_letter_code
_entity_poly.pdbx_strand_id
1 'polypeptide(L)'
;MSTDKLDRVFQPRSIAVVGASTNPDSVGYAVMRNLDQAGFKGAVYPVNKKHLVFIGKKSYESLFQIEEPVDLVVVVTPMAVVPEIIAQCCKIDAAGAVIISAGGKEVGEQGRLIESRIREAVGSSGLRIIGPNCLGIMCSTSALNASFARRMPLPGKLAFISQSGAICTAILDFSVKEHIGFSHFISLGSMLDVDFGDIIDYLGSDPNVGSIVMYVESLVRQRNFMSAARAVSRIKPIIVLKAGRTKQGAQAAASHTGAMAGSDEVYDAAFQRAGIVRVKTFEELFDTAEILSRKGRSMGPGLAILTNSGGPGVMAADALSDYGYSPAKLSQETLKGLDAFLPEYWSHGNPVDILGDATPSRYAAAVSILLKAKEVQGLLVMLAPQAMADATAVAERLSGELQNSAIPVVTSWLGGLDVEKGREIFNQADIATFDTPERAIRAFMNLLRHRRGIEMLQQIPPRLSTRIQVDRETAGQIIESGLKSATGLLMETESKSLLQSYGIPMNPTSAATSSDQATAIAENMGYPVVMKILSRDISHKSDIGGVLLNLKTPESVEDGFRELLENAGKKAPQALVSGVSIQPMIVNPNCELIIGAKKDPDFGPVILFGMGGILAELLEDRAIALPPLNRLLASRLMESTRVHRMLKGYRNIPPVNQEYLEEILIRLSQLVTDFPQIVELDINPLVIRNGQAMGVDARVVLAPSSCPAPLHLSVSPYPAQYESRVQLPEIGELLVRPIRPEDAPLLSALFDTLSPQSIYYRFFYPMKKLSPKMLARFTQVDYDREIALVAISESGPEEKMLGAARVILQKNMKDAEFAVLVGDPWQGKGIGAQLLQTCLDIARERRFRNIWGVALAENKGMLALGRKLNFTIRPSSLVGEYELNLDLSGGLSPSDPGSTM
;
A
#
# COMPACT_ATOMS: atom_id res chain seq x y z
N MET A 1 3.49 1.74 -16.79
CA MET A 1 3.56 2.55 -18.03
C MET A 1 4.55 3.69 -17.81
N SER A 2 5.24 4.19 -18.85
CA SER A 2 6.26 5.26 -18.71
C SER A 2 5.66 6.57 -18.16
N THR A 3 6.35 7.21 -17.22
CA THR A 3 6.01 8.55 -16.72
C THR A 3 6.68 9.69 -17.52
N ASP A 4 7.53 9.42 -18.51
CA ASP A 4 8.34 10.47 -19.17
C ASP A 4 7.50 11.52 -19.88
N LYS A 5 6.38 11.09 -20.48
CA LYS A 5 5.46 12.01 -21.16
C LYS A 5 4.71 12.89 -20.14
N LEU A 6 4.61 12.48 -18.87
CA LEU A 6 3.97 13.30 -17.83
C LEU A 6 4.80 14.54 -17.47
N ASP A 7 6.13 14.52 -17.62
CA ASP A 7 6.96 15.71 -17.46
C ASP A 7 6.54 16.81 -18.45
N ARG A 8 6.30 16.45 -19.72
CA ARG A 8 5.79 17.38 -20.74
C ARG A 8 4.33 17.79 -20.53
N VAL A 9 3.56 17.06 -19.70
CA VAL A 9 2.18 17.43 -19.34
C VAL A 9 2.16 18.45 -18.20
N PHE A 10 3.01 18.31 -17.19
CA PHE A 10 3.04 19.21 -16.03
C PHE A 10 4.01 20.39 -16.21
N GLN A 11 5.01 20.26 -17.09
CA GLN A 11 5.93 21.33 -17.50
C GLN A 11 5.91 21.52 -19.04
N PRO A 12 4.73 21.82 -19.64
CA PRO A 12 4.64 22.01 -21.08
C PRO A 12 5.34 23.29 -21.50
N ARG A 13 5.98 23.27 -22.68
CA ARG A 13 6.47 24.47 -23.38
C ARG A 13 5.39 25.09 -24.25
N SER A 14 4.40 24.30 -24.65
CA SER A 14 3.29 24.71 -25.50
C SER A 14 1.99 23.97 -25.18
N ILE A 15 0.87 24.69 -25.26
CA ILE A 15 -0.46 24.16 -24.96
C ILE A 15 -1.42 24.53 -26.09
N ALA A 16 -2.17 23.56 -26.60
CA ALA A 16 -3.31 23.82 -27.47
C ALA A 16 -4.63 23.64 -26.70
N VAL A 17 -5.57 24.58 -26.84
CA VAL A 17 -6.90 24.50 -26.19
C VAL A 17 -7.97 24.30 -27.24
N VAL A 18 -8.44 23.06 -27.38
CA VAL A 18 -9.44 22.65 -28.37
C VAL A 18 -10.84 22.87 -27.81
N GLY A 19 -11.57 23.79 -28.43
CA GLY A 19 -12.83 24.33 -27.92
C GLY A 19 -12.69 25.65 -27.16
N ALA A 20 -11.55 26.35 -27.33
CA ALA A 20 -11.39 27.74 -26.90
C ALA A 20 -12.54 28.60 -27.46
N SER A 21 -13.12 29.50 -26.68
CA SER A 21 -14.36 30.19 -27.02
C SER A 21 -14.34 31.61 -26.46
N THR A 22 -14.81 32.61 -27.22
CA THR A 22 -14.90 34.00 -26.77
C THR A 22 -16.06 34.26 -25.80
N ASN A 23 -16.97 33.29 -25.62
CA ASN A 23 -18.08 33.41 -24.67
C ASN A 23 -17.55 33.32 -23.22
N PRO A 24 -17.69 34.38 -22.40
CA PRO A 24 -17.20 34.40 -21.00
C PRO A 24 -17.75 33.28 -20.11
N ASP A 25 -18.94 32.75 -20.42
CA ASP A 25 -19.60 31.70 -19.64
C ASP A 25 -19.17 30.28 -20.04
N SER A 26 -18.32 30.15 -21.05
CA SER A 26 -17.86 28.84 -21.54
C SER A 26 -16.61 28.34 -20.81
N VAL A 27 -16.51 27.01 -20.65
CA VAL A 27 -15.34 26.35 -20.05
C VAL A 27 -14.06 26.67 -20.83
N GLY A 28 -14.12 26.71 -22.17
CA GLY A 28 -12.98 27.05 -23.01
C GLY A 28 -12.47 28.48 -22.81
N TYR A 29 -13.36 29.45 -22.54
CA TYR A 29 -12.96 30.79 -22.14
C TYR A 29 -12.24 30.78 -20.79
N ALA A 30 -12.81 30.06 -19.80
CA ALA A 30 -12.24 29.97 -18.46
C ALA A 30 -10.83 29.38 -18.46
N VAL A 31 -10.59 28.29 -19.20
CA VAL A 31 -9.26 27.66 -19.34
C VAL A 31 -8.26 28.64 -19.94
N MET A 32 -8.63 29.31 -21.04
CA MET A 32 -7.71 30.25 -21.69
C MET A 32 -7.38 31.44 -20.80
N ARG A 33 -8.38 32.01 -20.12
CA ARG A 33 -8.19 33.09 -19.15
C ARG A 33 -7.28 32.65 -17.99
N ASN A 34 -7.48 31.43 -17.49
CA ASN A 34 -6.71 30.90 -16.37
C ASN A 34 -5.24 30.68 -16.73
N LEU A 35 -4.93 30.20 -17.94
CA LEU A 35 -3.55 30.09 -18.43
C LEU A 35 -2.86 31.46 -18.52
N ASP A 36 -3.58 32.48 -18.98
CA ASP A 36 -3.07 33.86 -19.08
C ASP A 36 -2.85 34.48 -17.69
N GLN A 37 -3.85 34.40 -16.81
CA GLN A 37 -3.80 34.94 -15.44
C GLN A 37 -2.78 34.24 -14.54
N ALA A 38 -2.55 32.94 -14.75
CA ALA A 38 -1.50 32.22 -14.02
C ALA A 38 -0.09 32.71 -14.43
N GLY A 39 0.06 33.37 -15.58
CA GLY A 39 1.33 33.87 -16.09
C GLY A 39 2.17 32.77 -16.77
N PHE A 40 1.51 31.76 -17.35
CA PHE A 40 2.17 30.67 -18.07
C PHE A 40 3.11 31.22 -19.14
N LYS A 41 4.37 30.78 -19.11
CA LYS A 41 5.44 31.33 -19.98
C LYS A 41 5.53 30.67 -21.35
N GLY A 42 4.93 29.49 -21.52
CA GLY A 42 4.93 28.77 -22.78
C GLY A 42 3.93 29.33 -23.80
N ALA A 43 3.98 28.78 -25.02
CA ALA A 43 3.05 29.14 -26.09
C ALA A 43 1.65 28.59 -25.80
N VAL A 44 0.61 29.35 -26.11
CA VAL A 44 -0.79 28.92 -25.96
C VAL A 44 -1.53 29.14 -27.27
N TYR A 45 -2.03 28.06 -27.86
CA TYR A 45 -2.71 28.02 -29.15
C TYR A 45 -4.22 27.76 -28.97
N PRO A 46 -5.10 28.77 -29.15
CA PRO A 46 -6.53 28.55 -29.21
C PRO A 46 -6.90 27.76 -30.47
N VAL A 47 -7.71 26.70 -30.33
CA VAL A 47 -8.21 25.92 -31.47
C VAL A 47 -9.73 25.92 -31.49
N ASN A 48 -10.31 26.58 -32.50
CA ASN A 48 -11.75 26.66 -32.73
C ASN A 48 -12.06 26.97 -34.21
N LYS A 49 -12.94 26.18 -34.83
CA LYS A 49 -13.37 26.34 -36.23
C LYS A 49 -14.15 27.64 -36.53
N LYS A 50 -14.76 28.27 -35.52
CA LYS A 50 -15.67 29.42 -35.68
C LYS A 50 -15.03 30.78 -35.37
N HIS A 51 -13.88 30.80 -34.69
CA HIS A 51 -13.26 32.03 -34.20
C HIS A 51 -11.86 32.19 -34.78
N LEU A 52 -11.55 33.38 -35.29
CA LEU A 52 -10.26 33.69 -35.90
C LEU A 52 -9.25 34.30 -34.91
N VAL A 53 -9.71 34.94 -33.83
CA VAL A 53 -8.87 35.57 -32.79
C VAL A 53 -9.50 35.39 -31.41
N PHE A 54 -8.67 35.08 -30.41
CA PHE A 54 -9.07 34.96 -29.00
C PHE A 54 -8.08 35.72 -28.10
N ILE A 55 -8.55 36.74 -27.36
CA ILE A 55 -7.73 37.61 -26.47
C ILE A 55 -6.42 38.04 -27.17
N GLY A 56 -6.53 38.59 -28.39
CA GLY A 56 -5.38 39.04 -29.17
C GLY A 56 -4.46 37.94 -29.74
N LYS A 57 -4.76 36.65 -29.52
CA LYS A 57 -4.02 35.51 -30.09
C LYS A 57 -4.72 34.95 -31.34
N LYS A 58 -3.94 34.57 -32.34
CA LYS A 58 -4.43 33.83 -33.53
C LYS A 58 -5.06 32.51 -33.10
N SER A 59 -6.27 32.24 -33.57
CA SER A 59 -6.96 30.96 -33.38
C SER A 59 -6.78 30.07 -34.62
N TYR A 60 -6.71 28.76 -34.40
CA TYR A 60 -6.50 27.75 -35.44
C TYR A 60 -7.75 26.89 -35.60
N GLU A 61 -8.04 26.39 -36.79
CA GLU A 61 -9.24 25.56 -37.03
C GLU A 61 -9.01 24.09 -36.66
N SER A 62 -7.75 23.64 -36.68
CA SER A 62 -7.31 22.29 -36.34
C SER A 62 -5.91 22.31 -35.77
N LEU A 63 -5.58 21.29 -34.98
CA LEU A 63 -4.24 21.06 -34.44
C LEU A 63 -3.17 20.94 -35.54
N PHE A 64 -3.52 20.50 -36.75
CA PHE A 64 -2.57 20.38 -37.87
C PHE A 64 -2.11 21.71 -38.46
N GLN A 65 -2.81 22.82 -38.17
CA GLN A 65 -2.41 24.15 -38.64
C GLN A 65 -1.37 24.81 -37.73
N ILE A 66 -1.05 24.18 -36.59
CA ILE A 66 -0.02 24.65 -35.67
C ILE A 66 1.31 24.07 -36.18
N GLU A 67 2.21 24.94 -36.64
CA GLU A 67 3.51 24.52 -37.18
C GLU A 67 4.52 24.18 -36.08
N GLU A 68 4.33 24.77 -34.89
CA GLU A 68 5.16 24.55 -33.73
C GLU A 68 4.77 23.27 -32.97
N PRO A 69 5.74 22.59 -32.29
CA PRO A 69 5.43 21.43 -31.46
C PRO A 69 4.44 21.76 -30.35
N VAL A 70 3.45 20.90 -30.13
CA VAL A 70 2.46 21.00 -29.04
C VAL A 70 2.74 19.93 -27.99
N ASP A 71 3.03 20.33 -26.76
CA ASP A 71 3.27 19.37 -25.66
C ASP A 71 1.97 18.85 -25.07
N LEU A 72 1.03 19.75 -24.78
CA LEU A 72 -0.23 19.44 -24.07
C LEU A 72 -1.44 19.93 -24.88
N VAL A 73 -2.46 19.07 -24.99
CA VAL A 73 -3.75 19.45 -25.57
C VAL A 73 -4.85 19.43 -24.51
N VAL A 74 -5.52 20.56 -24.27
CA VAL A 74 -6.68 20.64 -23.37
C VAL A 74 -7.95 20.59 -24.21
N VAL A 75 -8.80 19.59 -23.95
CA VAL A 75 -10.01 19.32 -24.74
C VAL A 75 -11.25 19.68 -23.94
N VAL A 76 -12.01 20.66 -24.45
CA VAL A 76 -13.25 21.19 -23.84
C VAL A 76 -14.43 21.16 -24.81
N THR A 77 -14.43 20.18 -25.73
CA THR A 77 -15.48 19.98 -26.74
C THR A 77 -16.46 18.86 -26.35
N PRO A 78 -17.67 18.78 -26.92
CA PRO A 78 -18.59 17.67 -26.66
C PRO A 78 -17.92 16.29 -26.81
N MET A 79 -18.23 15.35 -25.92
CA MET A 79 -17.54 14.05 -25.82
C MET A 79 -17.56 13.25 -27.13
N ALA A 80 -18.61 13.39 -27.93
CA ALA A 80 -18.78 12.69 -29.21
C ALA A 80 -17.66 12.95 -30.24
N VAL A 81 -17.02 14.12 -30.22
CA VAL A 81 -15.95 14.49 -31.17
C VAL A 81 -14.54 14.29 -30.60
N VAL A 82 -14.43 13.90 -29.33
CA VAL A 82 -13.13 13.71 -28.65
C VAL A 82 -12.27 12.62 -29.29
N PRO A 83 -12.79 11.45 -29.74
CA PRO A 83 -11.96 10.44 -30.40
C PRO A 83 -11.19 10.99 -31.62
N GLU A 84 -11.82 11.83 -32.43
CA GLU A 84 -11.18 12.45 -33.60
C GLU A 84 -10.08 13.42 -33.20
N ILE A 85 -10.31 14.21 -32.13
CA ILE A 85 -9.30 15.14 -31.60
C ILE A 85 -8.09 14.38 -31.06
N ILE A 86 -8.32 13.27 -30.33
CA ILE A 86 -7.24 12.42 -29.82
C ILE A 86 -6.43 11.80 -30.96
N ALA A 87 -7.07 11.39 -32.05
CA ALA A 87 -6.35 10.94 -33.25
C ALA A 87 -5.47 12.05 -33.85
N GLN A 88 -5.88 13.32 -33.79
CA GLN A 88 -5.03 14.46 -34.17
C GLN A 88 -3.87 14.66 -33.20
N CYS A 89 -4.11 14.58 -31.89
CA CYS A 89 -3.05 14.66 -30.86
C CYS A 89 -1.95 13.62 -31.10
N CYS A 90 -2.34 12.40 -31.47
CA CYS A 90 -1.39 11.32 -31.77
C CYS A 90 -0.55 11.64 -33.02
N LYS A 91 -1.17 12.20 -34.07
CA LYS A 91 -0.49 12.54 -35.33
C LYS A 91 0.51 13.68 -35.19
N ILE A 92 0.31 14.60 -34.25
CA ILE A 92 1.24 15.70 -33.96
C ILE A 92 2.28 15.35 -32.88
N ASP A 93 2.33 14.10 -32.40
CA ASP A 93 3.16 13.63 -31.27
C ASP A 93 3.04 14.50 -30.00
N ALA A 94 1.81 14.90 -29.67
CA ALA A 94 1.53 15.52 -28.38
C ALA A 94 1.92 14.57 -27.25
N ALA A 95 2.42 15.12 -26.13
CA ALA A 95 2.82 14.28 -25.01
C ALA A 95 1.61 13.81 -24.18
N GLY A 96 0.63 14.68 -24.01
CA GLY A 96 -0.62 14.29 -23.38
C GLY A 96 -1.81 15.16 -23.73
N ALA A 97 -2.98 14.67 -23.33
CA ALA A 97 -4.25 15.36 -23.46
C ALA A 97 -4.98 15.40 -22.11
N VAL A 98 -5.52 16.57 -21.75
CA VAL A 98 -6.42 16.75 -20.60
C VAL A 98 -7.82 16.90 -21.14
N ILE A 99 -8.66 15.89 -20.94
CA ILE A 99 -10.05 15.88 -21.40
C ILE A 99 -10.94 16.35 -20.26
N ILE A 100 -11.41 17.59 -20.35
CA ILE A 100 -12.28 18.19 -19.33
C ILE A 100 -13.72 17.71 -19.50
N SER A 101 -14.12 17.45 -20.75
CA SER A 101 -15.50 17.11 -21.12
C SER A 101 -16.05 15.89 -20.38
N ALA A 102 -17.28 16.03 -19.89
CA ALA A 102 -18.11 14.93 -19.39
C ALA A 102 -18.91 14.27 -20.53
N GLY A 103 -19.58 13.16 -20.23
CA GLY A 103 -20.29 12.29 -21.18
C GLY A 103 -19.55 10.97 -21.47
N GLY A 104 -18.62 10.57 -20.60
CA GLY A 104 -17.90 9.30 -20.65
C GLY A 104 -18.67 8.18 -19.95
N LYS A 105 -17.95 7.20 -19.37
CA LYS A 105 -18.57 6.00 -18.75
C LYS A 105 -19.62 6.29 -17.67
N GLU A 106 -19.59 7.49 -17.07
CA GLU A 106 -20.55 7.93 -16.06
C GLU A 106 -21.99 8.07 -16.58
N VAL A 107 -22.19 8.22 -17.90
CA VAL A 107 -23.53 8.25 -18.51
C VAL A 107 -24.02 6.88 -19.01
N GLY A 108 -23.29 5.80 -18.70
CA GLY A 108 -23.65 4.43 -19.06
C GLY A 108 -22.96 3.90 -20.33
N GLU A 109 -23.63 2.96 -21.02
CA GLU A 109 -23.03 2.18 -22.10
C GLU A 109 -22.56 3.02 -23.30
N GLN A 110 -23.35 4.03 -23.71
CA GLN A 110 -22.97 4.93 -24.81
C GLN A 110 -21.66 5.66 -24.52
N GLY A 111 -21.49 6.15 -23.29
CA GLY A 111 -20.26 6.82 -22.87
C GLY A 111 -19.06 5.87 -22.79
N ARG A 112 -19.26 4.61 -22.36
CA ARG A 112 -18.21 3.57 -22.41
C ARG A 112 -17.76 3.29 -23.84
N LEU A 113 -18.66 3.27 -24.81
CA LEU A 113 -18.32 3.10 -26.23
C LEU A 113 -17.46 4.27 -26.74
N ILE A 114 -17.77 5.50 -26.33
CA ILE A 114 -16.94 6.66 -26.70
C ILE A 114 -15.55 6.55 -26.06
N GLU A 115 -15.45 6.20 -24.78
CA GLU A 115 -14.18 5.95 -24.11
C GLU A 115 -13.35 4.83 -24.78
N SER A 116 -14.00 3.76 -25.26
CA SER A 116 -13.33 2.71 -26.06
C SER A 116 -12.71 3.28 -27.32
N ARG A 117 -13.47 4.08 -28.09
CA ARG A 117 -12.97 4.75 -29.29
C ARG A 117 -11.82 5.71 -29.00
N ILE A 118 -11.83 6.38 -27.84
CA ILE A 118 -10.69 7.20 -27.41
C ILE A 118 -9.45 6.34 -27.21
N ARG A 119 -9.56 5.19 -26.51
CA ARG A 119 -8.43 4.27 -26.33
C ARG A 119 -7.92 3.72 -27.66
N GLU A 120 -8.83 3.34 -28.56
CA GLU A 120 -8.49 2.88 -29.92
C GLU A 120 -7.74 3.96 -30.70
N ALA A 121 -8.15 5.23 -30.60
CA ALA A 121 -7.47 6.35 -31.25
C ALA A 121 -6.06 6.61 -30.71
N VAL A 122 -5.79 6.33 -29.42
CA VAL A 122 -4.44 6.44 -28.84
C VAL A 122 -3.51 5.40 -29.45
N GLY A 123 -3.98 4.15 -29.62
CA GLY A 123 -3.19 3.05 -30.18
C GLY A 123 -1.82 2.90 -29.50
N SER A 124 -0.76 2.93 -30.30
CA SER A 124 0.64 2.83 -29.84
C SER A 124 1.39 4.18 -29.77
N SER A 125 0.68 5.31 -29.90
CA SER A 125 1.27 6.67 -29.99
C SER A 125 2.02 7.12 -28.72
N GLY A 126 1.79 6.46 -27.58
CA GLY A 126 2.37 6.85 -26.29
C GLY A 126 1.79 8.13 -25.69
N LEU A 127 0.76 8.72 -26.30
CA LEU A 127 0.00 9.85 -25.76
C LEU A 127 -0.60 9.46 -24.40
N ARG A 128 -0.46 10.33 -23.38
CA ARG A 128 -1.07 10.13 -22.06
C ARG A 128 -2.35 10.95 -21.89
N ILE A 129 -3.40 10.38 -21.32
CA ILE A 129 -4.70 11.05 -21.12
C ILE A 129 -5.03 11.22 -19.63
N ILE A 130 -5.28 12.46 -19.23
CA ILE A 130 -5.87 12.83 -17.93
C ILE A 130 -7.36 13.16 -18.14
N GLY A 131 -8.23 12.62 -17.30
CA GLY A 131 -9.69 12.65 -17.50
C GLY A 131 -10.21 11.35 -18.15
N PRO A 132 -11.36 11.38 -18.86
CA PRO A 132 -12.25 12.51 -19.11
C PRO A 132 -12.98 12.96 -17.84
N ASN A 133 -13.93 13.90 -17.97
CA ASN A 133 -14.78 14.38 -16.89
C ASN A 133 -13.97 14.86 -15.67
N CYS A 134 -13.04 15.79 -15.91
CA CYS A 134 -12.15 16.30 -14.87
C CYS A 134 -12.20 17.83 -14.81
N LEU A 135 -11.75 18.40 -13.69
CA LEU A 135 -11.57 19.86 -13.56
C LEU A 135 -10.42 20.39 -14.44
N GLY A 136 -9.44 19.53 -14.73
CA GLY A 136 -8.15 19.87 -15.33
C GLY A 136 -6.98 19.73 -14.35
N ILE A 137 -5.84 20.31 -14.71
CA ILE A 137 -4.60 20.23 -13.93
C ILE A 137 -4.01 21.61 -13.64
N MET A 138 -3.34 21.73 -12.49
CA MET A 138 -2.58 22.92 -12.13
C MET A 138 -1.22 22.54 -11.54
N CYS A 139 -0.21 23.34 -11.87
CA CYS A 139 1.15 23.18 -11.35
C CYS A 139 1.74 24.56 -11.07
N SER A 140 2.11 24.82 -9.82
CA SER A 140 2.59 26.14 -9.39
C SER A 140 4.00 26.45 -9.87
N THR A 141 4.85 25.44 -10.07
CA THR A 141 6.24 25.63 -10.54
C THR A 141 6.30 26.05 -12.01
N SER A 142 5.39 25.55 -12.84
CA SER A 142 5.30 25.91 -14.27
C SER A 142 4.28 27.02 -14.55
N ALA A 143 3.66 27.60 -13.50
CA ALA A 143 2.57 28.56 -13.63
C ALA A 143 1.44 28.05 -14.54
N LEU A 144 1.18 26.74 -14.51
CA LEU A 144 0.21 26.05 -15.34
C LEU A 144 -1.14 26.02 -14.62
N ASN A 145 -2.18 26.59 -15.25
CA ASN A 145 -3.57 26.41 -14.84
C ASN A 145 -4.43 25.99 -16.05
N ALA A 146 -4.31 24.71 -16.42
CA ALA A 146 -5.09 24.08 -17.49
C ALA A 146 -6.41 23.53 -16.91
N SER A 147 -7.20 24.41 -16.29
CA SER A 147 -8.45 24.07 -15.62
C SER A 147 -9.50 25.17 -15.79
N PHE A 148 -10.74 24.90 -15.41
CA PHE A 148 -11.80 25.92 -15.31
C PHE A 148 -12.10 26.34 -13.86
N ALA A 149 -11.18 26.11 -12.92
CA ALA A 149 -11.33 26.60 -11.55
C ALA A 149 -11.28 28.13 -11.48
N ARG A 150 -11.83 28.71 -10.40
CA ARG A 150 -11.84 30.17 -10.23
C ARG A 150 -10.47 30.79 -9.94
N ARG A 151 -9.54 30.01 -9.38
CA ARG A 151 -8.25 30.51 -8.87
C ARG A 151 -7.17 29.44 -8.98
N MET A 152 -5.92 29.88 -8.97
CA MET A 152 -4.73 29.05 -8.79
C MET A 152 -4.55 28.71 -7.30
N PRO A 153 -4.09 27.51 -6.92
CA PRO A 153 -3.67 27.24 -5.55
C PRO A 153 -2.53 28.16 -5.12
N LEU A 154 -2.44 28.43 -3.82
CA LEU A 154 -1.24 29.01 -3.22
C LEU A 154 -0.04 28.09 -3.50
N PRO A 155 1.16 28.60 -3.77
CA PRO A 155 2.34 27.76 -3.98
C PRO A 155 2.73 27.06 -2.68
N GLY A 156 3.11 25.78 -2.77
CA GLY A 156 3.56 25.00 -1.62
C GLY A 156 4.09 23.62 -2.04
N LYS A 157 4.29 22.73 -1.06
CA LYS A 157 4.91 21.40 -1.29
C LYS A 157 3.91 20.24 -1.32
N LEU A 158 2.63 20.49 -1.06
CA LEU A 158 1.60 19.45 -1.14
C LEU A 158 1.26 19.16 -2.59
N ALA A 159 1.03 17.90 -2.95
CA ALA A 159 0.39 17.55 -4.21
C ALA A 159 -0.99 16.99 -3.93
N PHE A 160 -2.03 17.57 -4.52
CA PHE A 160 -3.40 17.11 -4.36
C PHE A 160 -3.89 16.37 -5.61
N ILE A 161 -4.43 15.17 -5.40
CA ILE A 161 -4.97 14.30 -6.45
C ILE A 161 -6.41 13.94 -6.10
N SER A 162 -7.36 14.14 -7.01
CA SER A 162 -8.77 13.81 -6.77
C SER A 162 -9.47 13.31 -8.01
N GLN A 163 -10.33 12.32 -7.81
CA GLN A 163 -11.30 11.88 -8.83
C GLN A 163 -12.45 12.88 -8.99
N SER A 164 -12.87 13.54 -7.91
CA SER A 164 -14.00 14.47 -7.93
C SER A 164 -13.56 15.91 -8.23
N GLY A 165 -14.08 16.47 -9.32
CA GLY A 165 -13.89 17.87 -9.69
C GLY A 165 -14.56 18.86 -8.71
N ALA A 166 -15.70 18.49 -8.12
CA ALA A 166 -16.37 19.32 -7.12
C ALA A 166 -15.53 19.44 -5.84
N ILE A 167 -14.98 18.31 -5.36
CA ILE A 167 -14.06 18.29 -4.22
C ILE A 167 -12.82 19.14 -4.50
N CYS A 168 -12.26 19.03 -5.70
CA CYS A 168 -11.17 19.89 -6.15
C CYS A 168 -11.49 21.38 -5.96
N THR A 169 -12.64 21.84 -6.42
CA THR A 169 -13.02 23.26 -6.30
C THR A 169 -13.24 23.71 -4.85
N ALA A 170 -13.84 22.85 -4.01
CA ALA A 170 -14.06 23.15 -2.60
C ALA A 170 -12.74 23.26 -1.82
N ILE A 171 -11.81 22.33 -2.09
CA ILE A 171 -10.48 22.35 -1.47
C ILE A 171 -9.67 23.57 -1.88
N LEU A 172 -9.71 23.97 -3.16
CA LEU A 172 -8.99 25.17 -3.61
C LEU A 172 -9.50 26.45 -2.94
N ASP A 173 -10.80 26.52 -2.67
CA ASP A 173 -11.37 27.67 -1.97
C ASP A 173 -10.99 27.64 -0.48
N PHE A 174 -11.11 26.48 0.16
CA PHE A 174 -10.76 26.27 1.56
C PHE A 174 -9.27 26.49 1.83
N SER A 175 -8.39 26.05 0.93
CA SER A 175 -6.94 26.15 1.11
C SER A 175 -6.45 27.59 1.18
N VAL A 176 -7.15 28.54 0.55
CA VAL A 176 -6.81 29.96 0.66
C VAL A 176 -7.08 30.47 2.07
N LYS A 177 -8.19 30.05 2.68
CA LYS A 177 -8.57 30.40 4.05
C LYS A 177 -7.58 29.84 5.06
N GLU A 178 -7.18 28.58 4.90
CA GLU A 178 -6.26 27.89 5.81
C GLU A 178 -4.77 28.09 5.46
N HIS A 179 -4.46 28.95 4.48
CA HIS A 179 -3.09 29.21 4.00
C HIS A 179 -2.30 27.97 3.56
N ILE A 180 -2.99 27.00 2.95
CA ILE A 180 -2.41 25.74 2.48
C ILE A 180 -1.98 25.88 1.03
N GLY A 181 -0.71 25.58 0.77
CA GLY A 181 -0.10 25.67 -0.57
C GLY A 181 0.12 24.33 -1.26
N PHE A 182 -0.09 24.29 -2.57
CA PHE A 182 0.10 23.13 -3.43
C PHE A 182 1.15 23.36 -4.53
N SER A 183 1.94 22.32 -4.76
CA SER A 183 2.83 22.17 -5.93
C SER A 183 2.02 21.76 -7.15
N HIS A 184 1.12 20.78 -6.96
CA HIS A 184 0.31 20.15 -8.00
C HIS A 184 -1.13 20.02 -7.52
N PHE A 185 -2.07 20.27 -8.43
CA PHE A 185 -3.49 20.10 -8.21
C PHE A 185 -4.11 19.37 -9.40
N ILE A 186 -4.41 18.09 -9.22
CA ILE A 186 -4.65 17.16 -10.31
C ILE A 186 -6.05 16.57 -10.16
N SER A 187 -6.94 16.91 -11.10
CA SER A 187 -8.24 16.23 -11.22
C SER A 187 -8.12 15.10 -12.24
N LEU A 188 -8.27 13.86 -11.77
CA LEU A 188 -8.15 12.66 -12.60
C LEU A 188 -9.44 12.31 -13.34
N GLY A 189 -10.59 12.74 -12.83
CA GLY A 189 -11.90 12.42 -13.38
C GLY A 189 -12.11 10.90 -13.49
N SER A 190 -12.56 10.46 -14.66
CA SER A 190 -12.88 9.05 -14.95
C SER A 190 -11.66 8.12 -15.04
N MET A 191 -10.42 8.64 -15.06
CA MET A 191 -9.18 7.85 -15.16
C MET A 191 -9.18 6.87 -16.35
N LEU A 192 -9.34 7.41 -17.57
CA LEU A 192 -9.37 6.57 -18.78
C LEU A 192 -8.00 5.92 -19.09
N ASP A 193 -6.91 6.62 -18.80
CA ASP A 193 -5.51 6.17 -18.95
C ASP A 193 -4.69 6.45 -17.69
N VAL A 194 -4.43 7.73 -17.39
CA VAL A 194 -3.65 8.12 -16.22
C VAL A 194 -4.48 7.95 -14.95
N ASP A 195 -3.94 7.21 -13.98
CA ASP A 195 -4.58 6.96 -12.69
C ASP A 195 -3.67 7.35 -11.51
N PHE A 196 -4.10 7.04 -10.28
CA PHE A 196 -3.33 7.34 -9.07
C PHE A 196 -1.93 6.73 -9.08
N GLY A 197 -1.76 5.52 -9.59
CA GLY A 197 -0.45 4.84 -9.60
C GLY A 197 0.57 5.61 -10.43
N ASP A 198 0.17 6.05 -11.62
CA ASP A 198 1.04 6.84 -12.50
C ASP A 198 1.43 8.20 -11.88
N ILE A 199 0.46 8.89 -11.27
CA ILE A 199 0.71 10.20 -10.66
C ILE A 199 1.55 10.08 -9.39
N ILE A 200 1.35 9.03 -8.58
CA ILE A 200 2.19 8.77 -7.41
C ILE A 200 3.64 8.53 -7.85
N ASP A 201 3.88 7.72 -8.89
CA ASP A 201 5.23 7.49 -9.41
C ASP A 201 5.88 8.78 -9.90
N TYR A 202 5.14 9.58 -10.67
CA TYR A 202 5.58 10.88 -11.16
C TYR A 202 6.02 11.80 -10.00
N LEU A 203 5.09 12.09 -9.09
CA LEU A 203 5.29 13.01 -7.96
C LEU A 203 6.27 12.47 -6.93
N GLY A 204 6.38 11.14 -6.79
CA GLY A 204 7.30 10.48 -5.87
C GLY A 204 8.74 10.89 -6.09
N SER A 205 9.10 11.18 -7.35
CA SER A 205 10.44 11.58 -7.76
C SER A 205 10.68 13.08 -7.86
N ASP A 206 9.62 13.91 -7.80
CA ASP A 206 9.74 15.36 -7.93
C ASP A 206 10.24 16.01 -6.62
N PRO A 207 11.40 16.68 -6.59
CA PRO A 207 11.91 17.32 -5.37
C PRO A 207 11.02 18.44 -4.82
N ASN A 208 10.11 19.00 -5.63
CA ASN A 208 9.19 20.06 -5.21
C ASN A 208 7.99 19.52 -4.41
N VAL A 209 7.75 18.21 -4.45
CA VAL A 209 6.65 17.55 -3.74
C VAL A 209 7.16 16.98 -2.41
N GLY A 210 6.65 17.52 -1.30
CA GLY A 210 6.93 17.02 0.05
C GLY A 210 6.02 15.89 0.49
N SER A 211 4.74 15.96 0.14
CA SER A 211 3.73 14.95 0.47
C SER A 211 2.60 14.92 -0.58
N ILE A 212 1.93 13.78 -0.66
CA ILE A 212 0.85 13.53 -1.61
C ILE A 212 -0.45 13.35 -0.84
N VAL A 213 -1.50 14.05 -1.25
CA VAL A 213 -2.80 14.05 -0.62
C VAL A 213 -3.84 13.63 -1.66
N MET A 214 -4.67 12.65 -1.34
CA MET A 214 -5.56 12.02 -2.30
C MET A 214 -7.00 11.94 -1.81
N TYR A 215 -7.95 12.24 -2.70
CA TYR A 215 -9.36 11.90 -2.54
C TYR A 215 -9.72 10.77 -3.51
N VAL A 216 -10.05 9.60 -2.98
CA VAL A 216 -10.26 8.35 -3.73
C VAL A 216 -11.71 7.90 -3.58
N GLU A 217 -12.38 7.61 -4.68
CA GLU A 217 -13.69 6.94 -4.72
C GLU A 217 -13.51 5.46 -5.10
N SER A 218 -12.69 5.17 -6.11
CA SER A 218 -12.32 3.81 -6.56
C SER A 218 -10.91 3.76 -7.14
N LEU A 219 -10.36 2.57 -7.35
CA LEU A 219 -9.09 2.36 -8.07
C LEU A 219 -9.34 1.54 -9.34
N VAL A 220 -8.48 1.67 -10.35
CA VAL A 220 -8.61 0.95 -11.64
C VAL A 220 -7.48 -0.06 -11.83
N ARG A 221 -6.21 0.31 -11.57
CA ARG A 221 -5.06 -0.61 -11.66
C ARG A 221 -4.39 -0.74 -10.29
N GLN A 222 -4.97 -1.59 -9.45
CA GLN A 222 -4.63 -1.73 -8.02
C GLN A 222 -3.19 -2.21 -7.82
N ARG A 223 -2.70 -3.16 -8.64
CA ARG A 223 -1.30 -3.61 -8.58
C ARG A 223 -0.31 -2.46 -8.85
N ASN A 224 -0.59 -1.63 -9.86
CA ASN A 224 0.24 -0.45 -10.16
C ASN A 224 0.19 0.57 -9.02
N PHE A 225 -1.00 0.83 -8.47
CA PHE A 225 -1.18 1.69 -7.31
C PHE A 225 -0.40 1.18 -6.09
N MET A 226 -0.51 -0.11 -5.75
CA MET A 226 0.19 -0.70 -4.62
C MET A 226 1.70 -0.65 -4.79
N SER A 227 2.20 -0.94 -5.99
CA SER A 227 3.62 -0.84 -6.33
C SER A 227 4.14 0.60 -6.18
N ALA A 228 3.46 1.58 -6.79
CA ALA A 228 3.82 2.99 -6.72
C ALA A 228 3.77 3.54 -5.29
N ALA A 229 2.65 3.32 -4.59
CA ALA A 229 2.46 3.79 -3.23
C ALA A 229 3.49 3.22 -2.25
N ARG A 230 3.77 1.90 -2.30
CA ARG A 230 4.79 1.28 -1.44
C ARG A 230 6.18 1.85 -1.68
N ALA A 231 6.52 2.14 -2.93
CA ALA A 231 7.80 2.75 -3.28
C ALA A 231 7.90 4.18 -2.75
N VAL A 232 6.86 4.98 -2.92
CA VAL A 232 6.86 6.42 -2.57
C VAL A 232 6.65 6.67 -1.08
N SER A 233 5.79 5.91 -0.39
CA SER A 233 5.54 6.03 1.06
C SER A 233 6.81 5.86 1.92
N ARG A 234 7.86 5.22 1.38
CA ARG A 234 9.17 5.08 2.07
C ARG A 234 9.94 6.39 2.18
N ILE A 235 9.62 7.37 1.33
CA ILE A 235 10.36 8.63 1.20
C ILE A 235 9.47 9.86 1.36
N LYS A 236 8.18 9.78 1.03
CA LYS A 236 7.23 10.88 1.09
C LYS A 236 5.90 10.41 1.70
N PRO A 237 5.30 11.17 2.62
CA PRO A 237 3.98 10.83 3.14
C PRO A 237 2.91 10.83 2.04
N ILE A 238 2.05 9.82 2.05
CA ILE A 238 0.83 9.76 1.25
C ILE A 238 -0.37 9.71 2.19
N ILE A 239 -1.32 10.61 2.01
CA ILE A 239 -2.53 10.75 2.82
C ILE A 239 -3.74 10.51 1.93
N VAL A 240 -4.70 9.70 2.39
CA VAL A 240 -5.89 9.36 1.60
C VAL A 240 -7.19 9.57 2.37
N LEU A 241 -8.12 10.30 1.75
CA LEU A 241 -9.52 10.35 2.11
C LEU A 241 -10.31 9.45 1.14
N LYS A 242 -10.80 8.32 1.62
CA LYS A 242 -11.58 7.36 0.84
C LYS A 242 -13.08 7.59 1.03
N ALA A 243 -13.79 7.89 -0.07
CA ALA A 243 -15.24 7.97 -0.11
C ALA A 243 -15.89 6.58 -0.20
N GLY A 244 -17.20 6.50 0.08
CA GLY A 244 -17.96 5.26 -0.03
C GLY A 244 -17.62 4.20 1.03
N ARG A 245 -17.43 4.63 2.29
CA ARG A 245 -16.95 3.74 3.38
C ARG A 245 -18.01 2.78 3.94
N THR A 246 -19.28 3.14 3.81
CA THR A 246 -20.42 2.34 4.26
C THR A 246 -21.09 1.68 3.07
N LYS A 247 -21.86 0.60 3.26
CA LYS A 247 -22.62 -0.04 2.16
C LYS A 247 -23.43 0.98 1.36
N GLN A 248 -24.13 1.89 2.04
CA GLN A 248 -24.94 2.95 1.42
C GLN A 248 -24.07 3.97 0.67
N GLY A 249 -22.97 4.43 1.28
CA GLY A 249 -22.07 5.37 0.62
C GLY A 249 -21.35 4.76 -0.59
N ALA A 250 -20.98 3.48 -0.48
CA ALA A 250 -20.37 2.69 -1.54
C ALA A 250 -21.33 2.56 -2.73
N GLN A 251 -22.62 2.29 -2.47
CA GLN A 251 -23.67 2.23 -3.48
C GLN A 251 -23.90 3.59 -4.16
N ALA A 252 -23.91 4.69 -3.40
CA ALA A 252 -24.02 6.04 -3.95
C ALA A 252 -22.82 6.42 -4.84
N ALA A 253 -21.59 6.09 -4.40
CA ALA A 253 -20.38 6.31 -5.19
C ALA A 253 -20.37 5.45 -6.47
N ALA A 254 -20.86 4.22 -6.41
CA ALA A 254 -20.99 3.34 -7.57
C ALA A 254 -21.96 3.90 -8.62
N SER A 255 -23.13 4.41 -8.19
CA SER A 255 -24.08 5.06 -9.09
C SER A 255 -23.53 6.34 -9.71
N HIS A 256 -22.68 7.08 -8.99
CA HIS A 256 -22.05 8.31 -9.49
C HIS A 256 -20.90 8.06 -10.47
N THR A 257 -20.10 7.01 -10.26
CA THR A 257 -18.89 6.71 -11.06
C THR A 257 -19.12 5.68 -12.16
N GLY A 258 -20.22 4.92 -12.08
CA GLY A 258 -20.49 3.77 -12.95
C GLY A 258 -19.58 2.56 -12.68
N ALA A 259 -18.81 2.55 -11.58
CA ALA A 259 -17.94 1.45 -11.16
C ALA A 259 -18.55 0.66 -9.99
N MET A 260 -18.16 -0.61 -9.82
CA MET A 260 -18.56 -1.39 -8.64
C MET A 260 -17.85 -0.87 -7.38
N ALA A 261 -18.50 -0.99 -6.23
CA ALA A 261 -17.92 -0.56 -4.97
C ALA A 261 -17.15 -1.71 -4.28
N GLY A 262 -15.85 -1.53 -4.05
CA GLY A 262 -15.03 -2.49 -3.31
C GLY A 262 -15.22 -2.42 -1.78
N SER A 263 -14.69 -3.41 -1.07
CA SER A 263 -14.82 -3.52 0.39
C SER A 263 -13.96 -2.49 1.13
N ASP A 264 -14.55 -1.68 2.02
CA ASP A 264 -13.83 -0.65 2.75
C ASP A 264 -12.72 -1.21 3.67
N GLU A 265 -12.95 -2.37 4.27
CA GLU A 265 -11.97 -3.07 5.11
C GLU A 265 -10.76 -3.53 4.29
N VAL A 266 -10.97 -3.91 3.01
CA VAL A 266 -9.90 -4.30 2.10
C VAL A 266 -9.10 -3.08 1.65
N TYR A 267 -9.76 -1.96 1.34
CA TYR A 267 -9.08 -0.69 1.10
C TYR A 267 -8.22 -0.26 2.29
N ASP A 268 -8.74 -0.42 3.52
CA ASP A 268 -7.98 -0.11 4.73
C ASP A 268 -6.71 -0.97 4.83
N ALA A 269 -6.85 -2.28 4.67
CA ALA A 269 -5.72 -3.21 4.65
C ALA A 269 -4.71 -2.87 3.54
N ALA A 270 -5.17 -2.48 2.36
CA ALA A 270 -4.33 -2.05 1.24
C ALA A 270 -3.55 -0.77 1.55
N PHE A 271 -4.20 0.25 2.09
CA PHE A 271 -3.54 1.50 2.47
C PHE A 271 -2.50 1.29 3.57
N GLN A 272 -2.82 0.50 4.60
CA GLN A 272 -1.87 0.11 5.64
C GLN A 272 -0.67 -0.64 5.04
N ARG A 273 -0.94 -1.62 4.15
CA ARG A 273 0.10 -2.40 3.44
C ARG A 273 0.99 -1.52 2.55
N ALA A 274 0.45 -0.40 2.06
CA ALA A 274 1.17 0.58 1.24
C ALA A 274 1.88 1.69 2.06
N GLY A 275 1.70 1.72 3.38
CA GLY A 275 2.21 2.79 4.24
C GLY A 275 1.48 4.13 4.07
N ILE A 276 0.27 4.12 3.51
CA ILE A 276 -0.57 5.30 3.31
C ILE A 276 -1.31 5.61 4.61
N VAL A 277 -1.38 6.89 4.97
CA VAL A 277 -2.15 7.38 6.12
C VAL A 277 -3.59 7.64 5.68
N ARG A 278 -4.52 6.82 6.17
CA ARG A 278 -5.94 7.00 5.90
C ARG A 278 -6.58 7.97 6.90
N VAL A 279 -7.35 8.91 6.37
CA VAL A 279 -8.13 9.91 7.13
C VAL A 279 -9.61 9.83 6.75
N LYS A 280 -10.48 10.39 7.60
CA LYS A 280 -11.94 10.27 7.48
C LYS A 280 -12.64 11.57 7.08
N THR A 281 -12.00 12.72 7.24
CA THR A 281 -12.58 14.03 6.92
C THR A 281 -11.56 14.93 6.20
N PHE A 282 -12.04 16.00 5.56
CA PHE A 282 -11.15 17.01 4.96
C PHE A 282 -10.32 17.75 6.00
N GLU A 283 -10.90 18.05 7.16
CA GLU A 283 -10.18 18.64 8.29
C GLU A 283 -9.01 17.74 8.71
N GLU A 284 -9.26 16.44 8.93
CA GLU A 284 -8.22 15.48 9.30
C GLU A 284 -7.15 15.35 8.20
N LEU A 285 -7.55 15.44 6.92
CA LEU A 285 -6.64 15.41 5.77
C LEU A 285 -5.64 16.57 5.81
N PHE A 286 -6.09 17.79 6.12
CA PHE A 286 -5.21 18.95 6.24
C PHE A 286 -4.40 18.94 7.52
N ASP A 287 -5.02 18.62 8.67
CA ASP A 287 -4.32 18.45 9.95
C ASP A 287 -3.14 17.47 9.81
N THR A 288 -3.36 16.37 9.07
CA THR A 288 -2.36 15.34 8.81
C THR A 288 -1.29 15.81 7.83
N ALA A 289 -1.67 16.50 6.76
CA ALA A 289 -0.71 17.03 5.79
C ALA A 289 0.23 18.05 6.45
N GLU A 290 -0.32 18.88 7.33
CA GLU A 290 0.44 19.87 8.10
C GLU A 290 1.45 19.17 9.02
N ILE A 291 1.01 18.31 9.95
CA ILE A 291 1.92 17.69 10.92
C ILE A 291 2.99 16.81 10.26
N LEU A 292 2.68 16.13 9.16
CA LEU A 292 3.66 15.30 8.42
C LEU A 292 4.67 16.13 7.62
N SER A 293 4.39 17.40 7.38
CA SER A 293 5.33 18.32 6.73
C SER A 293 6.36 18.93 7.69
N ARG A 294 6.06 18.96 9.01
CA ARG A 294 6.90 19.59 10.03
C ARG A 294 8.08 18.72 10.46
N LYS A 295 9.07 19.36 11.11
CA LYS A 295 10.27 18.70 11.66
C LYS A 295 9.97 17.98 12.98
N GLY A 296 10.76 16.95 13.27
CA GLY A 296 10.64 16.12 14.49
C GLY A 296 10.21 14.70 14.16
N ARG A 297 10.85 13.70 14.77
CA ARG A 297 10.52 12.28 14.55
C ARG A 297 9.96 11.71 15.84
N SER A 298 8.65 11.43 15.89
CA SER A 298 8.03 10.80 17.07
C SER A 298 8.72 9.49 17.36
N MET A 299 9.40 9.31 18.50
CA MET A 299 10.10 8.05 18.78
C MET A 299 9.18 6.94 19.30
N GLY A 300 7.88 7.24 19.46
CA GLY A 300 6.88 6.31 19.96
C GLY A 300 5.69 7.04 20.58
N PRO A 301 4.76 6.31 21.22
CA PRO A 301 3.49 6.87 21.69
C PRO A 301 3.58 7.71 22.97
N GLY A 302 4.76 7.84 23.60
CA GLY A 302 4.92 8.58 24.85
C GLY A 302 4.68 10.08 24.69
N LEU A 303 3.42 10.52 24.77
CA LEU A 303 3.04 11.94 24.67
C LEU A 303 3.02 12.59 26.07
N ALA A 304 3.79 13.65 26.26
CA ALA A 304 3.61 14.58 27.38
C ALA A 304 2.57 15.64 27.01
N ILE A 305 1.64 15.93 27.91
CA ILE A 305 0.60 16.95 27.72
C ILE A 305 0.87 18.04 28.76
N LEU A 306 1.14 19.27 28.31
CA LEU A 306 1.35 20.45 29.15
C LEU A 306 0.16 21.39 28.97
N THR A 307 -0.47 21.85 30.04
CA THR A 307 -1.66 22.71 30.00
C THR A 307 -1.69 23.70 31.16
N ASN A 308 -2.32 24.87 30.99
CA ASN A 308 -2.64 25.80 32.09
C ASN A 308 -4.05 25.56 32.68
N SER A 309 -4.74 24.53 32.23
CA SER A 309 -6.09 24.21 32.69
C SER A 309 -6.35 22.71 32.65
N GLY A 310 -6.86 22.16 33.76
CA GLY A 310 -7.14 20.74 33.91
C GLY A 310 -8.21 20.21 32.93
N GLY A 311 -9.23 21.00 32.59
CA GLY A 311 -10.32 20.59 31.68
C GLY A 311 -9.82 20.13 30.31
N PRO A 312 -9.11 21.00 29.55
CA PRO A 312 -8.45 20.61 28.30
C PRO A 312 -7.47 19.46 28.45
N GLY A 313 -6.77 19.36 29.60
CA GLY A 313 -5.89 18.24 29.92
C GLY A 313 -6.64 16.89 29.94
N VAL A 314 -7.79 16.83 30.61
CA VAL A 314 -8.65 15.64 30.64
C VAL A 314 -9.15 15.29 29.25
N MET A 315 -9.63 16.27 28.48
CA MET A 315 -10.08 16.05 27.10
C MET A 315 -8.97 15.48 26.19
N ALA A 316 -7.74 15.96 26.34
CA ALA A 316 -6.59 15.41 25.61
C ALA A 316 -6.28 13.97 26.01
N ALA A 317 -6.39 13.63 27.31
CA ALA A 317 -6.16 12.29 27.80
C ALA A 317 -7.26 11.31 27.35
N ASP A 318 -8.53 11.72 27.39
CA ASP A 318 -9.67 10.95 26.87
C ASP A 318 -9.53 10.69 25.37
N ALA A 319 -9.22 11.74 24.60
CA ALA A 319 -8.99 11.61 23.16
C ALA A 319 -7.82 10.65 22.85
N LEU A 320 -6.76 10.63 23.67
CA LEU A 320 -5.66 9.69 23.49
C LEU A 320 -6.07 8.24 23.82
N SER A 321 -6.94 8.07 24.81
CA SER A 321 -7.53 6.79 25.21
C SER A 321 -8.43 6.17 24.14
N ASP A 322 -9.16 6.99 23.37
CA ASP A 322 -9.95 6.52 22.22
C ASP A 322 -9.10 5.81 21.14
N TYR A 323 -7.80 6.13 21.08
CA TYR A 323 -6.85 5.43 20.21
C TYR A 323 -6.11 4.27 20.91
N GLY A 324 -6.46 3.95 22.16
CA GLY A 324 -5.87 2.90 22.97
C GLY A 324 -4.50 3.26 23.58
N TYR A 325 -4.19 4.54 23.72
CA TYR A 325 -2.96 5.03 24.37
C TYR A 325 -3.28 5.77 25.66
N SER A 326 -2.27 5.90 26.51
CA SER A 326 -2.32 6.74 27.71
C SER A 326 -1.18 7.76 27.65
N PRO A 327 -1.30 8.91 28.33
CA PRO A 327 -0.22 9.88 28.42
C PRO A 327 1.07 9.22 28.97
N ALA A 328 2.23 9.73 28.54
CA ALA A 328 3.52 9.23 28.99
C ALA A 328 3.63 9.22 30.52
N LYS A 329 4.08 8.09 31.09
CA LYS A 329 4.36 8.00 32.52
C LYS A 329 5.67 8.74 32.83
N LEU A 330 5.56 9.89 33.49
CA LEU A 330 6.71 10.71 33.86
C LEU A 330 7.58 9.99 34.91
N SER A 331 8.90 10.07 34.72
CA SER A 331 9.87 9.54 35.66
C SER A 331 9.97 10.41 36.92
N GLN A 332 10.50 9.83 37.99
CA GLN A 332 10.76 10.56 39.23
C GLN A 332 11.76 11.72 39.04
N GLU A 333 12.67 11.61 38.08
CA GLU A 333 13.60 12.70 37.73
C GLU A 333 12.85 13.88 37.10
N THR A 334 11.98 13.60 36.14
CA THR A 334 11.13 14.61 35.47
C THR A 334 10.19 15.29 36.47
N LEU A 335 9.52 14.52 37.34
CA LEU A 335 8.64 15.06 38.37
C LEU A 335 9.38 16.02 39.31
N LYS A 336 10.55 15.62 39.83
CA LYS A 336 11.38 16.48 40.69
C LYS A 336 11.83 17.76 40.00
N GLY A 337 12.13 17.69 38.70
CA GLY A 337 12.48 18.86 37.90
C GLY A 337 11.32 19.86 37.80
N LEU A 338 10.10 19.36 37.62
CA LEU A 338 8.88 20.16 37.59
C LEU A 338 8.55 20.74 38.98
N ASP A 339 8.65 19.94 40.04
CA ASP A 339 8.40 20.34 41.44
C ASP A 339 9.31 21.50 41.90
N ALA A 340 10.50 21.64 41.33
CA ALA A 340 11.46 22.65 41.74
C ALA A 340 10.99 24.09 41.49
N PHE A 341 10.03 24.31 40.59
CA PHE A 341 9.55 25.65 40.24
C PHE A 341 8.03 25.75 40.05
N LEU A 342 7.31 24.64 39.88
CA LEU A 342 5.86 24.66 39.80
C LEU A 342 5.23 24.86 41.19
N PRO A 343 4.05 25.51 41.28
CA PRO A 343 3.32 25.64 42.54
C PRO A 343 2.93 24.27 43.11
N GLU A 344 2.85 24.14 44.44
CA GLU A 344 2.56 22.88 45.13
C GLU A 344 1.29 22.15 44.61
N TYR A 345 0.33 22.91 44.09
CA TYR A 345 -0.99 22.45 43.64
C TYR A 345 -1.05 22.02 42.16
N TRP A 346 0.08 21.96 41.45
CA TRP A 346 0.12 21.41 40.09
C TRP A 346 -0.30 19.92 40.07
N SER A 347 -0.61 19.35 38.92
CA SER A 347 -1.24 18.02 38.83
C SER A 347 -0.41 16.81 39.31
N HIS A 348 0.91 16.97 39.52
CA HIS A 348 1.85 15.89 39.89
C HIS A 348 1.82 14.66 38.95
N GLY A 349 1.46 14.88 37.69
CA GLY A 349 1.25 13.82 36.71
C GLY A 349 1.25 14.30 35.27
N ASN A 350 0.75 13.44 34.37
CA ASN A 350 0.57 13.76 32.96
C ASN A 350 -0.91 13.52 32.62
N PRO A 351 -1.70 14.56 32.27
CA PRO A 351 -1.30 15.93 31.91
C PRO A 351 -0.63 16.75 33.03
N VAL A 352 0.40 17.52 32.67
CA VAL A 352 1.08 18.50 33.52
C VAL A 352 0.27 19.79 33.51
N ASP A 353 -0.56 20.00 34.55
CA ASP A 353 -1.35 21.22 34.73
C ASP A 353 -0.54 22.25 35.53
N ILE A 354 -0.08 23.30 34.86
CA ILE A 354 0.75 24.37 35.44
C ILE A 354 -0.08 25.56 35.97
N LEU A 355 -1.40 25.37 36.09
CA LEU A 355 -2.38 26.32 36.61
C LEU A 355 -2.63 27.53 35.71
N GLY A 356 -3.79 28.15 35.92
CA GLY A 356 -4.34 29.19 35.04
C GLY A 356 -3.58 30.52 34.99
N ASP A 357 -2.81 30.82 36.04
CA ASP A 357 -1.96 32.01 36.17
C ASP A 357 -0.55 31.83 35.54
N ALA A 358 -0.35 30.76 34.76
CA ALA A 358 0.93 30.43 34.18
C ALA A 358 1.51 31.53 33.27
N THR A 359 2.70 32.01 33.65
CA THR A 359 3.45 33.01 32.88
C THR A 359 4.21 32.36 31.70
N PRO A 360 4.64 33.14 30.68
CA PRO A 360 5.51 32.64 29.61
C PRO A 360 6.77 31.92 30.11
N SER A 361 7.35 32.40 31.22
CA SER A 361 8.53 31.79 31.86
C SER A 361 8.21 30.43 32.49
N ARG A 362 7.02 30.26 33.11
CA ARG A 362 6.57 28.98 33.67
C ARG A 362 6.39 27.93 32.57
N TYR A 363 5.77 28.32 31.45
CA TYR A 363 5.66 27.48 30.26
C TYR A 363 7.03 27.07 29.71
N ALA A 364 7.95 28.03 29.51
CA ALA A 364 9.28 27.73 28.98
C ALA A 364 10.08 26.78 29.88
N ALA A 365 10.03 26.96 31.20
CA ALA A 365 10.70 26.06 32.14
C ALA A 365 10.15 24.63 32.08
N ALA A 366 8.82 24.47 32.05
CA ALA A 366 8.18 23.16 31.95
C ALA A 366 8.49 22.47 30.61
N VAL A 367 8.39 23.21 29.50
CA VAL A 367 8.74 22.72 28.16
C VAL A 367 10.19 22.23 28.13
N SER A 368 11.14 23.00 28.67
CA SER A 368 12.56 22.64 28.64
C SER A 368 12.87 21.33 29.36
N ILE A 369 12.14 21.03 30.45
CA ILE A 369 12.27 19.77 31.18
C ILE A 369 11.65 18.62 30.38
N LEU A 370 10.43 18.80 29.88
CA LEU A 370 9.71 17.77 29.13
C LEU A 370 10.41 17.40 27.83
N LEU A 371 11.01 18.36 27.11
CA LEU A 371 11.77 18.10 25.89
C LEU A 371 13.06 17.28 26.14
N LYS A 372 13.62 17.30 27.35
CA LYS A 372 14.83 16.56 27.74
C LYS A 372 14.53 15.18 28.34
N ALA A 373 13.29 14.93 28.75
CA ALA A 373 12.87 13.68 29.38
C ALA A 373 12.86 12.52 28.38
N LYS A 374 13.55 11.42 28.69
CA LYS A 374 13.72 10.29 27.76
C LYS A 374 12.43 9.50 27.51
N GLU A 375 11.52 9.51 28.48
CA GLU A 375 10.19 8.91 28.40
C GLU A 375 9.23 9.70 27.50
N VAL A 376 9.54 10.96 27.20
CA VAL A 376 8.73 11.85 26.36
C VAL A 376 9.20 11.74 24.91
N GLN A 377 8.30 11.25 24.05
CA GLN A 377 8.53 10.97 22.64
C GLN A 377 7.72 11.88 21.72
N GLY A 378 6.83 12.70 22.29
CA GLY A 378 6.15 13.83 21.70
C GLY A 378 5.63 14.76 22.80
N LEU A 379 5.41 16.03 22.48
CA LEU A 379 4.89 17.02 23.41
C LEU A 379 3.66 17.73 22.82
N LEU A 380 2.58 17.77 23.57
CA LEU A 380 1.42 18.60 23.33
C LEU A 380 1.42 19.77 24.32
N VAL A 381 1.57 21.00 23.84
CA VAL A 381 1.47 22.21 24.67
C VAL A 381 0.11 22.87 24.42
N MET A 382 -0.64 23.10 25.49
CA MET A 382 -1.98 23.67 25.42
C MET A 382 -2.08 24.96 26.22
N LEU A 383 -2.90 25.86 25.72
CA LEU A 383 -3.26 27.10 26.41
C LEU A 383 -4.76 27.38 26.21
N ALA A 384 -5.46 27.54 27.32
CA ALA A 384 -6.78 28.15 27.37
C ALA A 384 -6.67 29.61 27.83
N PRO A 385 -7.37 30.56 27.18
CA PRO A 385 -7.27 31.97 27.51
C PRO A 385 -7.81 32.21 28.92
N GLN A 386 -7.01 32.89 29.73
CA GLN A 386 -7.39 33.38 31.05
C GLN A 386 -6.95 34.84 31.18
N ALA A 387 -7.59 35.61 32.05
CA ALA A 387 -7.28 37.03 32.23
C ALA A 387 -5.79 37.31 32.53
N MET A 388 -5.08 36.35 33.13
CA MET A 388 -3.67 36.45 33.51
C MET A 388 -2.70 35.82 32.48
N ALA A 389 -3.21 35.10 31.48
CA ALA A 389 -2.41 34.36 30.52
C ALA A 389 -2.38 35.07 29.16
N ASP A 390 -1.24 35.67 28.82
CA ASP A 390 -1.02 36.26 27.50
C ASP A 390 -0.65 35.18 26.48
N ALA A 391 -1.65 34.73 25.73
CA ALA A 391 -1.52 33.70 24.71
C ALA A 391 -0.47 34.02 23.64
N THR A 392 -0.28 35.31 23.32
CA THR A 392 0.69 35.77 22.32
C THR A 392 2.09 35.72 22.91
N ALA A 393 2.31 36.29 24.09
CA ALA A 393 3.61 36.31 24.73
C ALA A 393 4.14 34.90 25.04
N VAL A 394 3.26 33.96 25.40
CA VAL A 394 3.63 32.54 25.56
C VAL A 394 4.10 31.95 24.23
N ALA A 395 3.36 32.18 23.13
CA ALA A 395 3.73 31.67 21.81
C ALA A 395 5.08 32.24 21.32
N GLU A 396 5.29 33.55 21.45
CA GLU A 396 6.57 34.21 21.10
C GLU A 396 7.73 33.59 21.89
N ARG A 397 7.56 33.40 23.20
CA ARG A 397 8.60 32.83 24.07
C ARG A 397 8.93 31.37 23.74
N LEU A 398 7.93 30.57 23.38
CA LEU A 398 8.10 29.13 23.14
C LEU A 398 8.58 28.80 21.73
N SER A 399 8.21 29.61 20.72
CA SER A 399 8.44 29.33 19.29
C SER A 399 9.85 28.83 18.97
N GLY A 400 10.89 29.52 19.44
CA GLY A 400 12.28 29.15 19.17
C GLY A 400 12.74 27.84 19.84
N GLU A 401 12.25 27.53 21.05
CA GLU A 401 12.61 26.28 21.74
C GLU A 401 11.88 25.08 21.13
N LEU A 402 10.60 25.24 20.80
CA LEU A 402 9.77 24.19 20.19
C LEU A 402 10.22 23.88 18.75
N GLN A 403 10.56 24.91 17.95
CA GLN A 403 11.02 24.73 16.58
C GLN A 403 12.31 23.89 16.47
N ASN A 404 13.18 23.97 17.47
CA ASN A 404 14.45 23.25 17.53
C ASN A 404 14.35 21.89 18.25
N SER A 405 13.15 21.45 18.60
CA SER A 405 12.93 20.18 19.29
C SER A 405 13.33 18.96 18.46
N ALA A 406 13.93 17.97 19.12
CA ALA A 406 14.23 16.66 18.51
C ALA A 406 13.00 15.74 18.41
N ILE A 407 12.04 15.92 19.32
CA ILE A 407 10.75 15.23 19.35
C ILE A 407 9.66 16.08 18.69
N PRO A 408 8.61 15.49 18.12
CA PRO A 408 7.50 16.24 17.56
C PRO A 408 6.79 17.04 18.66
N VAL A 409 6.49 18.29 18.33
CA VAL A 409 5.71 19.19 19.17
C VAL A 409 4.44 19.54 18.44
N VAL A 410 3.32 19.46 19.16
CA VAL A 410 2.02 19.95 18.72
C VAL A 410 1.53 20.98 19.72
N THR A 411 0.88 22.04 19.24
CA THR A 411 0.29 23.07 20.10
C THR A 411 -1.23 23.08 19.95
N SER A 412 -1.94 23.42 21.03
CA SER A 412 -3.40 23.63 21.01
C SER A 412 -3.73 24.92 21.76
N TRP A 413 -4.04 25.97 21.02
CA TRP A 413 -4.41 27.28 21.57
C TRP A 413 -5.93 27.37 21.47
N LEU A 414 -6.61 27.13 22.59
CA LEU A 414 -8.06 26.93 22.62
C LEU A 414 -8.80 28.26 22.52
N GLY A 415 -9.80 28.34 21.66
CA GLY A 415 -10.66 29.53 21.51
C GLY A 415 -10.42 30.31 20.22
N GLY A 416 -11.02 31.50 20.13
CA GLY A 416 -11.05 32.33 18.91
C GLY A 416 -10.04 33.47 18.95
N LEU A 417 -10.56 34.69 19.07
CA LEU A 417 -9.84 35.95 18.87
C LEU A 417 -8.58 36.11 19.73
N ASP A 418 -8.66 35.84 21.03
CA ASP A 418 -7.55 36.11 21.98
C ASP A 418 -6.32 35.23 21.76
N VAL A 419 -6.48 34.10 21.07
CA VAL A 419 -5.43 33.09 20.86
C VAL A 419 -4.97 32.99 19.41
N GLU A 420 -5.66 33.66 18.48
CA GLU A 420 -5.42 33.58 17.03
C GLU A 420 -4.00 34.01 16.65
N LYS A 421 -3.53 35.14 17.19
CA LYS A 421 -2.16 35.61 16.97
C LYS A 421 -1.11 34.62 17.48
N GLY A 422 -1.38 33.92 18.59
CA GLY A 422 -0.53 32.84 19.08
C GLY A 422 -0.40 31.69 18.08
N ARG A 423 -1.51 31.29 17.45
CA ARG A 423 -1.50 30.27 16.39
C ARG A 423 -0.73 30.75 15.14
N GLU A 424 -0.89 32.01 14.73
CA GLU A 424 -0.13 32.59 13.62
C GLU A 424 1.39 32.52 13.85
N ILE A 425 1.85 32.82 15.08
CA ILE A 425 3.25 32.73 15.47
C ILE A 425 3.77 31.29 15.32
N PHE A 426 3.02 30.29 15.80
CA PHE A 426 3.42 28.89 15.64
C PHE A 426 3.45 28.45 14.18
N ASN A 427 2.46 28.85 13.39
CA ASN A 427 2.42 28.56 11.96
C ASN A 427 3.64 29.14 11.21
N GLN A 428 4.03 30.38 11.53
CA GLN A 428 5.22 31.02 10.98
C GLN A 428 6.53 30.36 11.45
N ALA A 429 6.52 29.79 12.66
CA ALA A 429 7.64 29.05 13.24
C ALA A 429 7.72 27.58 12.78
N ASP A 430 6.86 27.12 11.86
CA ASP A 430 6.81 25.73 11.38
C ASP A 430 6.39 24.72 12.47
N ILE A 431 5.53 25.15 13.41
CA ILE A 431 4.98 24.33 14.50
C ILE A 431 3.50 24.10 14.24
N ALA A 432 3.07 22.83 14.23
CA ALA A 432 1.66 22.49 14.04
C ALA A 432 0.81 22.96 15.25
N THR A 433 -0.26 23.71 14.96
CA THR A 433 -1.13 24.30 15.98
C THR A 433 -2.60 24.06 15.67
N PHE A 434 -3.37 23.77 16.71
CA PHE A 434 -4.80 23.47 16.61
C PHE A 434 -5.61 24.32 17.59
N ASP A 435 -6.94 24.33 17.41
CA ASP A 435 -7.88 25.06 18.25
C ASP A 435 -8.58 24.17 19.31
N THR A 436 -8.43 22.85 19.20
CA THR A 436 -8.96 21.90 20.19
C THR A 436 -7.95 20.80 20.55
N PRO A 437 -8.06 20.22 21.77
CA PRO A 437 -7.21 19.09 22.18
C PRO A 437 -7.39 17.85 21.29
N GLU A 438 -8.62 17.51 20.91
CA GLU A 438 -8.93 16.29 20.15
C GLU A 438 -8.34 16.33 18.75
N ARG A 439 -8.35 17.51 18.10
CA ARG A 439 -7.68 17.72 16.80
C ARG A 439 -6.18 17.54 16.91
N ALA A 440 -5.56 18.13 17.94
CA ALA A 440 -4.13 18.00 18.20
C ALA A 440 -3.72 16.54 18.45
N ILE A 441 -4.50 15.81 19.26
CA ILE A 441 -4.28 14.39 19.51
C ILE A 441 -4.45 13.58 18.22
N ARG A 442 -5.52 13.80 17.45
CA ARG A 442 -5.76 13.11 16.18
C ARG A 442 -4.61 13.32 15.19
N ALA A 443 -4.10 14.55 15.05
CA ALA A 443 -2.95 14.85 14.21
C ALA A 443 -1.69 14.09 14.67
N PHE A 444 -1.40 14.10 15.98
CA PHE A 444 -0.30 13.34 16.55
C PHE A 444 -0.45 11.82 16.33
N MET A 445 -1.67 11.29 16.44
CA MET A 445 -1.94 9.88 16.17
C MET A 445 -1.73 9.52 14.71
N ASN A 446 -2.03 10.42 13.77
CA ASN A 446 -1.75 10.21 12.35
C ASN A 446 -0.24 10.26 12.04
N LEU A 447 0.53 11.11 12.73
CA LEU A 447 2.00 11.07 12.71
C LEU A 447 2.55 9.71 13.19
N LEU A 448 2.00 9.17 14.29
CA LEU A 448 2.38 7.84 14.79
C LEU A 448 2.04 6.71 13.80
N ARG A 449 0.84 6.74 13.21
CA ARG A 449 0.42 5.78 12.18
C ARG A 449 1.33 5.80 10.97
N HIS A 450 1.65 6.98 10.47
CA HIS A 450 2.59 7.17 9.37
C HIS A 450 3.95 6.53 9.67
N ARG A 451 4.51 6.84 10.85
CA ARG A 451 5.80 6.30 11.27
C ARG A 451 5.78 4.76 11.34
N ARG A 452 4.75 4.18 11.95
CA ARG A 452 4.60 2.72 12.00
C ARG A 452 4.51 2.12 10.60
N GLY A 453 3.80 2.77 9.68
CA GLY A 453 3.76 2.38 8.27
C GLY A 453 5.15 2.35 7.63
N ILE A 454 5.96 3.40 7.84
CA ILE A 454 7.34 3.46 7.35
C ILE A 454 8.21 2.36 7.99
N GLU A 455 8.11 2.19 9.32
CA GLU A 455 8.84 1.14 10.03
C GLU A 455 8.49 -0.24 9.47
N MET A 456 7.21 -0.52 9.20
CA MET A 456 6.77 -1.76 8.57
C MET A 456 7.33 -1.94 7.16
N LEU A 457 7.38 -0.88 6.34
CA LEU A 457 7.94 -0.92 4.99
C LEU A 457 9.47 -1.07 4.95
N GLN A 458 10.14 -0.89 6.09
CA GLN A 458 11.59 -0.99 6.27
C GLN A 458 12.00 -2.14 7.20
N GLN A 459 11.07 -2.77 7.90
CA GLN A 459 11.37 -3.80 8.88
C GLN A 459 11.78 -5.08 8.16
N ILE A 460 12.98 -5.57 8.49
CA ILE A 460 13.47 -6.85 8.01
C ILE A 460 12.70 -7.94 8.78
N PRO A 461 11.86 -8.75 8.10
CA PRO A 461 11.18 -9.86 8.75
C PRO A 461 12.22 -10.90 9.21
N PRO A 462 11.95 -11.60 10.34
CA PRO A 462 12.77 -12.74 10.74
C PRO A 462 12.55 -13.91 9.77
N ARG A 463 13.59 -14.74 9.60
CA ARG A 463 13.48 -16.01 8.86
C ARG A 463 12.51 -16.94 9.58
N LEU A 464 11.81 -17.76 8.80
CA LEU A 464 11.12 -18.94 9.34
C LEU A 464 12.17 -19.95 9.83
N SER A 465 11.87 -20.62 10.94
CA SER A 465 12.71 -21.69 11.50
C SER A 465 12.71 -22.94 10.61
N THR A 466 11.64 -23.13 9.82
CA THR A 466 11.45 -24.27 8.92
C THR A 466 11.18 -23.79 7.50
N ARG A 467 11.71 -24.52 6.50
CA ARG A 467 11.33 -24.31 5.10
C ARG A 467 9.92 -24.87 4.90
N ILE A 468 8.98 -24.01 4.51
CA ILE A 468 7.62 -24.43 4.18
C ILE A 468 7.69 -25.33 2.94
N GLN A 469 7.38 -26.61 3.12
CA GLN A 469 7.13 -27.57 2.04
C GLN A 469 5.63 -27.63 1.77
N VAL A 470 5.27 -27.62 0.49
CA VAL A 470 3.89 -27.70 -0.01
C VAL A 470 3.83 -28.71 -1.14
N ASP A 471 2.73 -29.43 -1.24
CA ASP A 471 2.40 -30.33 -2.34
C ASP A 471 1.45 -29.62 -3.31
N ARG A 472 2.04 -28.79 -4.17
CA ARG A 472 1.32 -28.01 -5.16
C ARG A 472 0.66 -28.90 -6.23
N GLU A 473 1.23 -30.06 -6.52
CA GLU A 473 0.70 -30.97 -7.54
C GLU A 473 -0.63 -31.57 -7.08
N THR A 474 -0.67 -32.13 -5.87
CA THR A 474 -1.92 -32.66 -5.29
C THR A 474 -2.98 -31.57 -5.17
N ALA A 475 -2.60 -30.36 -4.73
CA ALA A 475 -3.51 -29.23 -4.66
C ALA A 475 -4.11 -28.86 -6.04
N GLY A 476 -3.27 -28.84 -7.08
CA GLY A 476 -3.70 -28.58 -8.45
C GLY A 476 -4.71 -29.60 -8.96
N GLN A 477 -4.46 -30.89 -8.72
CA GLN A 477 -5.38 -31.97 -9.10
C GLN A 477 -6.75 -31.84 -8.40
N ILE A 478 -6.76 -31.51 -7.11
CA ILE A 478 -8.02 -31.28 -6.36
C ILE A 478 -8.80 -30.09 -6.94
N ILE A 479 -8.10 -28.98 -7.23
CA ILE A 479 -8.73 -27.78 -7.80
C ILE A 479 -9.30 -28.06 -9.19
N GLU A 480 -8.54 -28.73 -10.06
CA GLU A 480 -9.00 -29.12 -11.40
C GLU A 480 -10.22 -30.04 -11.35
N SER A 481 -10.25 -30.99 -10.40
CA SER A 481 -11.41 -31.84 -10.17
C SER A 481 -12.62 -31.04 -9.68
N GLY A 482 -12.41 -30.14 -8.71
CA GLY A 482 -13.46 -29.28 -8.15
C GLY A 482 -14.10 -28.32 -9.16
N LEU A 483 -13.31 -27.79 -10.09
CA LEU A 483 -13.80 -26.92 -11.17
C LEU A 483 -14.73 -27.63 -12.17
N LYS A 484 -14.73 -28.97 -12.20
CA LYS A 484 -15.69 -29.74 -13.00
C LYS A 484 -17.08 -29.80 -12.36
N SER A 485 -17.22 -29.40 -11.09
CA SER A 485 -18.52 -29.32 -10.42
C SER A 485 -19.29 -28.06 -10.85
N ALA A 486 -20.62 -28.15 -10.92
CA ALA A 486 -21.46 -27.04 -11.37
C ALA A 486 -21.41 -25.81 -10.44
N THR A 487 -21.22 -26.03 -9.14
CA THR A 487 -21.18 -24.96 -8.12
C THR A 487 -19.77 -24.47 -7.80
N GLY A 488 -18.73 -25.21 -8.23
CA GLY A 488 -17.35 -24.97 -7.81
C GLY A 488 -17.09 -25.26 -6.33
N LEU A 489 -18.07 -25.76 -5.57
CA LEU A 489 -17.93 -26.09 -4.16
C LEU A 489 -17.23 -27.45 -3.98
N LEU A 490 -16.13 -27.46 -3.25
CA LEU A 490 -15.46 -28.70 -2.86
C LEU A 490 -16.23 -29.44 -1.77
N MET A 491 -16.17 -30.77 -1.79
CA MET A 491 -16.60 -31.59 -0.64
C MET A 491 -15.73 -31.29 0.58
N GLU A 492 -16.23 -31.61 1.77
CA GLU A 492 -15.47 -31.39 3.02
C GLU A 492 -14.15 -32.19 3.02
N THR A 493 -14.16 -33.43 2.53
CA THR A 493 -12.96 -34.26 2.38
C THR A 493 -11.96 -33.64 1.42
N GLU A 494 -12.41 -33.16 0.25
CA GLU A 494 -11.57 -32.48 -0.75
C GLU A 494 -10.98 -31.17 -0.20
N SER A 495 -11.78 -30.38 0.51
CA SER A 495 -11.37 -29.12 1.14
C SER A 495 -10.28 -29.36 2.19
N LYS A 496 -10.44 -30.38 3.04
CA LYS A 496 -9.45 -30.73 4.06
C LYS A 496 -8.16 -31.27 3.43
N SER A 497 -8.26 -32.14 2.43
CA SER A 497 -7.09 -32.65 1.69
C SER A 497 -6.32 -31.51 1.00
N LEU A 498 -7.02 -30.53 0.42
CA LEU A 498 -6.39 -29.35 -0.17
C LEU A 498 -5.59 -28.56 0.87
N LEU A 499 -6.18 -28.27 2.03
CA LEU A 499 -5.52 -27.54 3.12
C LEU A 499 -4.31 -28.32 3.67
N GLN A 500 -4.45 -29.64 3.83
CA GLN A 500 -3.38 -30.54 4.29
C GLN A 500 -2.21 -30.61 3.30
N SER A 501 -2.46 -30.52 1.98
CA SER A 501 -1.38 -30.47 0.97
C SER A 501 -0.46 -29.25 1.13
N TYR A 502 -0.95 -28.17 1.77
CA TYR A 502 -0.17 -26.99 2.15
C TYR A 502 0.32 -27.04 3.60
N GLY A 503 0.11 -28.15 4.31
CA GLY A 503 0.51 -28.36 5.71
C GLY A 503 -0.34 -27.60 6.73
N ILE A 504 -1.56 -27.20 6.37
CA ILE A 504 -2.52 -26.60 7.32
C ILE A 504 -3.17 -27.74 8.13
N PRO A 505 -3.15 -27.69 9.47
CA PRO A 505 -3.62 -28.79 10.30
C PRO A 505 -5.15 -28.91 10.26
N MET A 506 -5.64 -30.07 9.80
CA MET A 506 -7.07 -30.43 9.78
C MET A 506 -7.31 -31.71 10.56
N ASN A 507 -8.47 -31.81 11.22
CA ASN A 507 -8.86 -33.05 11.90
C ASN A 507 -9.10 -34.20 10.88
N PRO A 508 -8.75 -35.45 11.22
CA PRO A 508 -9.02 -36.60 10.36
C PRO A 508 -10.50 -36.69 10.01
N THR A 509 -10.81 -36.91 8.73
CA THR A 509 -12.20 -36.94 8.23
C THR A 509 -12.34 -38.04 7.20
N SER A 510 -13.34 -38.90 7.38
CA SER A 510 -13.64 -40.00 6.48
C SER A 510 -15.09 -39.95 6.02
N ALA A 511 -15.33 -40.24 4.74
CA ALA A 511 -16.66 -40.32 4.18
C ALA A 511 -17.25 -41.73 4.40
N ALA A 512 -18.55 -41.80 4.67
CA ALA A 512 -19.33 -43.03 4.78
C ALA A 512 -20.60 -42.92 3.95
N THR A 513 -20.89 -43.93 3.13
CA THR A 513 -22.11 -43.97 2.30
C THR A 513 -23.21 -44.85 2.90
N SER A 514 -22.92 -45.59 3.97
CA SER A 514 -23.87 -46.41 4.71
C SER A 514 -23.66 -46.29 6.22
N SER A 515 -24.70 -46.66 6.98
CA SER A 515 -24.65 -46.72 8.45
C SER A 515 -23.52 -47.63 8.94
N ASP A 516 -23.40 -48.84 8.38
CA ASP A 516 -22.35 -49.81 8.76
C ASP A 516 -20.93 -49.26 8.54
N GLN A 517 -20.72 -48.55 7.43
CA GLN A 517 -19.44 -47.87 7.18
C GLN A 517 -19.19 -46.76 8.18
N ALA A 518 -20.21 -45.95 8.50
CA ALA A 518 -20.10 -44.87 9.46
C ALA A 518 -19.72 -45.39 10.86
N THR A 519 -20.34 -46.48 11.30
CA THR A 519 -20.04 -47.15 12.57
C THR A 519 -18.61 -47.71 12.59
N ALA A 520 -18.20 -48.45 11.56
CA ALA A 520 -16.85 -48.99 11.47
C ALA A 520 -15.76 -47.89 11.47
N ILE A 521 -16.03 -46.76 10.79
CA ILE A 521 -15.13 -45.60 10.81
C ILE A 521 -15.09 -44.98 12.22
N ALA A 522 -16.24 -44.80 12.87
CA ALA A 522 -16.31 -44.22 14.21
C ALA A 522 -15.58 -45.08 15.26
N GLU A 523 -15.71 -46.40 15.20
CA GLU A 523 -14.99 -47.33 16.07
C GLU A 523 -13.48 -47.24 15.91
N ASN A 524 -12.99 -47.14 14.67
CA ASN A 524 -11.57 -46.98 14.38
C ASN A 524 -11.01 -45.60 14.81
N MET A 525 -11.82 -44.54 14.73
CA MET A 525 -11.42 -43.19 15.14
C MET A 525 -11.45 -42.99 16.67
N GLY A 526 -12.34 -43.70 17.36
CA GLY A 526 -12.61 -43.54 18.79
C GLY A 526 -13.63 -42.44 19.09
N TYR A 527 -14.41 -42.66 20.15
CA TYR A 527 -15.50 -41.77 20.59
C TYR A 527 -15.02 -40.68 21.56
N PRO A 528 -15.68 -39.50 21.62
CA PRO A 528 -16.86 -39.12 20.83
C PRO A 528 -16.52 -38.63 19.42
N VAL A 529 -17.41 -38.91 18.47
CA VAL A 529 -17.31 -38.46 17.07
C VAL A 529 -18.39 -37.41 16.74
N VAL A 530 -18.15 -36.69 15.64
CA VAL A 530 -19.09 -35.79 14.98
C VAL A 530 -19.44 -36.40 13.63
N MET A 531 -20.73 -36.33 13.28
CA MET A 531 -21.24 -36.73 11.98
C MET A 531 -21.81 -35.51 11.25
N LYS A 532 -21.45 -35.31 9.98
CA LYS A 532 -21.99 -34.21 9.15
C LYS A 532 -22.46 -34.72 7.79
N ILE A 533 -23.50 -34.12 7.23
CA ILE A 533 -23.94 -34.39 5.85
C ILE A 533 -22.81 -34.08 4.87
N LEU A 534 -22.59 -34.98 3.92
CA LEU A 534 -21.64 -34.82 2.82
C LEU A 534 -22.39 -34.54 1.50
N SER A 535 -22.42 -33.28 1.09
CA SER A 535 -23.08 -32.81 -0.14
C SER A 535 -22.42 -31.54 -0.68
N ARG A 536 -22.36 -31.38 -2.01
CA ARG A 536 -21.91 -30.16 -2.69
C ARG A 536 -23.02 -29.10 -2.84
N ASP A 537 -24.27 -29.47 -2.57
CA ASP A 537 -25.43 -28.59 -2.73
C ASP A 537 -25.84 -27.94 -1.40
N ILE A 538 -25.29 -28.43 -0.28
CA ILE A 538 -25.59 -27.97 1.08
C ILE A 538 -24.36 -27.27 1.65
N SER A 539 -24.37 -25.93 1.62
CA SER A 539 -23.27 -25.11 2.16
C SER A 539 -23.34 -24.95 3.69
N HIS A 540 -24.50 -24.52 4.23
CA HIS A 540 -24.68 -24.32 5.67
C HIS A 540 -25.36 -25.54 6.31
N LYS A 541 -24.55 -26.55 6.65
CA LYS A 541 -25.02 -27.84 7.18
C LYS A 541 -25.83 -27.69 8.46
N SER A 542 -25.42 -26.81 9.37
CA SER A 542 -26.09 -26.59 10.66
C SER A 542 -27.54 -26.12 10.49
N ASP A 543 -27.82 -25.27 9.50
CA ASP A 543 -29.15 -24.67 9.27
C ASP A 543 -30.21 -25.73 8.93
N ILE A 544 -29.79 -26.81 8.28
CA ILE A 544 -30.67 -27.93 7.95
C ILE A 544 -30.66 -29.04 9.02
N GLY A 545 -29.97 -28.87 10.14
CA GLY A 545 -29.75 -29.94 11.11
C GLY A 545 -28.84 -31.05 10.55
N GLY A 546 -27.90 -30.66 9.69
CA GLY A 546 -26.96 -31.51 8.97
C GLY A 546 -25.69 -31.86 9.73
N VAL A 547 -25.64 -31.59 11.04
CA VAL A 547 -24.50 -31.81 11.93
C VAL A 547 -24.99 -32.41 13.23
N LEU A 548 -24.47 -33.58 13.60
CA LEU A 548 -24.68 -34.22 14.89
C LEU A 548 -23.36 -34.28 15.66
N LEU A 549 -23.38 -33.76 16.88
CA LEU A 549 -22.21 -33.69 17.77
C LEU A 549 -22.33 -34.73 18.87
N ASN A 550 -21.20 -35.08 19.49
CA ASN A 550 -21.15 -35.86 20.73
C ASN A 550 -21.77 -37.27 20.62
N LEU A 551 -21.55 -37.94 19.49
CA LEU A 551 -21.92 -39.35 19.29
C LEU A 551 -20.91 -40.22 20.04
N LYS A 552 -21.39 -41.08 20.97
CA LYS A 552 -20.54 -41.78 21.95
C LYS A 552 -20.55 -43.30 21.80
N THR A 553 -21.50 -43.85 21.05
CA THR A 553 -21.68 -45.29 20.90
C THR A 553 -22.02 -45.66 19.45
N PRO A 554 -21.79 -46.91 19.02
CA PRO A 554 -22.21 -47.40 17.70
C PRO A 554 -23.67 -47.13 17.39
N GLU A 555 -24.57 -47.37 18.35
CA GLU A 555 -26.01 -47.17 18.18
C GLU A 555 -26.34 -45.69 17.92
N SER A 556 -25.67 -44.77 18.62
CA SER A 556 -25.83 -43.33 18.38
C SER A 556 -25.37 -42.89 17.00
N VAL A 557 -24.39 -43.60 16.40
CA VAL A 557 -23.91 -43.34 15.04
C VAL A 557 -24.92 -43.86 14.01
N GLU A 558 -25.49 -45.04 14.21
CA GLU A 558 -26.52 -45.60 13.32
C GLU A 558 -27.80 -44.76 13.31
N ASP A 559 -28.26 -44.35 14.50
CA ASP A 559 -29.41 -43.46 14.64
C ASP A 559 -29.14 -42.10 14.01
N GLY A 560 -27.96 -41.54 14.27
CA GLY A 560 -27.55 -40.25 13.71
C GLY A 560 -27.43 -40.26 12.18
N PHE A 561 -26.97 -41.37 11.58
CA PHE A 561 -26.90 -41.50 10.12
C PHE A 561 -28.29 -41.39 9.48
N ARG A 562 -29.27 -42.09 10.05
CA ARG A 562 -30.66 -42.04 9.58
C ARG A 562 -31.26 -40.65 9.78
N GLU A 563 -31.07 -40.05 10.94
CA GLU A 563 -31.57 -38.71 11.26
C GLU A 563 -31.05 -37.66 10.28
N LEU A 564 -29.74 -37.66 9.98
CA LEU A 564 -29.13 -36.69 9.06
C LEU A 564 -29.70 -36.81 7.63
N LEU A 565 -29.84 -38.03 7.11
CA LEU A 565 -30.41 -38.22 5.77
C LEU A 565 -31.88 -37.81 5.70
N GLU A 566 -32.67 -38.09 6.75
CA GLU A 566 -34.04 -37.62 6.83
C GLU A 566 -34.14 -36.09 6.88
N ASN A 567 -33.29 -35.44 7.68
CA ASN A 567 -33.23 -33.99 7.78
C ASN A 567 -32.88 -33.35 6.43
N ALA A 568 -31.90 -33.94 5.72
CA ALA A 568 -31.52 -33.52 4.38
C ALA A 568 -32.70 -33.64 3.39
N GLY A 569 -33.36 -34.80 3.37
CA GLY A 569 -34.50 -35.04 2.48
C GLY A 569 -35.70 -34.12 2.75
N LYS A 570 -35.93 -33.74 4.01
CA LYS A 570 -37.03 -32.83 4.40
C LYS A 570 -36.73 -31.37 4.09
N LYS A 571 -35.52 -30.89 4.39
CA LYS A 571 -35.17 -29.46 4.34
C LYS A 571 -34.42 -29.03 3.09
N ALA A 572 -33.80 -29.98 2.37
CA ALA A 572 -33.08 -29.75 1.12
C ALA A 572 -33.38 -30.88 0.10
N PRO A 573 -34.65 -31.09 -0.30
CA PRO A 573 -35.06 -32.23 -1.12
C PRO A 573 -34.44 -32.30 -2.52
N GLN A 574 -33.90 -31.17 -3.02
CA GLN A 574 -33.25 -31.06 -4.33
C GLN A 574 -31.72 -31.27 -4.25
N ALA A 575 -31.15 -31.40 -3.04
CA ALA A 575 -29.71 -31.55 -2.85
C ALA A 575 -29.28 -33.01 -3.06
N LEU A 576 -28.19 -33.21 -3.78
CA LEU A 576 -27.55 -34.51 -3.92
C LEU A 576 -26.70 -34.80 -2.68
N VAL A 577 -27.15 -35.74 -1.86
CA VAL A 577 -26.41 -36.20 -0.67
C VAL A 577 -25.60 -37.45 -1.02
N SER A 578 -24.28 -37.37 -0.86
CA SER A 578 -23.37 -38.50 -1.14
C SER A 578 -23.17 -39.43 0.06
N GLY A 579 -23.64 -39.03 1.25
CA GLY A 579 -23.49 -39.76 2.50
C GLY A 579 -23.23 -38.82 3.67
N VAL A 580 -22.41 -39.27 4.61
CA VAL A 580 -21.97 -38.47 5.76
C VAL A 580 -20.45 -38.47 5.86
N SER A 581 -19.92 -37.49 6.59
CA SER A 581 -18.53 -37.49 7.05
C SER A 581 -18.49 -37.75 8.55
N ILE A 582 -17.50 -38.55 8.97
CA ILE A 582 -17.22 -38.88 10.37
C ILE A 582 -15.86 -38.28 10.73
N GLN A 583 -15.80 -37.64 11.88
CA GLN A 583 -14.60 -37.00 12.39
C GLN A 583 -14.53 -37.03 13.92
N PRO A 584 -13.33 -37.03 14.53
CA PRO A 584 -13.21 -36.96 15.99
C PRO A 584 -13.72 -35.62 16.52
N MET A 585 -14.43 -35.64 17.65
CA MET A 585 -14.91 -34.44 18.31
C MET A 585 -13.82 -33.82 19.18
N ILE A 586 -13.51 -32.54 18.97
CA ILE A 586 -12.65 -31.79 19.89
C ILE A 586 -13.50 -31.28 21.06
N VAL A 587 -13.22 -31.80 22.26
CA VAL A 587 -13.93 -31.43 23.49
C VAL A 587 -13.15 -30.36 24.26
N ASN A 588 -13.85 -29.36 24.80
CA ASN A 588 -13.32 -28.25 25.62
C ASN A 588 -12.18 -27.46 24.92
N PRO A 589 -12.48 -26.78 23.79
CA PRO A 589 -11.50 -25.91 23.14
C PRO A 589 -11.12 -24.72 24.05
N ASN A 590 -9.86 -24.29 23.99
CA ASN A 590 -9.41 -23.08 24.69
C ASN A 590 -9.92 -21.81 24.00
N CYS A 591 -10.04 -21.85 22.67
CA CYS A 591 -10.41 -20.73 21.81
C CYS A 591 -10.86 -21.28 20.44
N GLU A 592 -11.80 -20.59 19.80
CA GLU A 592 -12.17 -20.80 18.40
C GLU A 592 -11.74 -19.58 17.57
N LEU A 593 -10.98 -19.84 16.51
CA LEU A 593 -10.53 -18.83 15.55
C LEU A 593 -11.20 -19.06 14.21
N ILE A 594 -11.24 -18.02 13.39
CA ILE A 594 -11.57 -18.13 11.96
C ILE A 594 -10.35 -17.68 11.17
N ILE A 595 -9.95 -18.50 10.20
CA ILE A 595 -8.98 -18.11 9.19
C ILE A 595 -9.55 -18.42 7.83
N GLY A 596 -9.38 -17.51 6.88
CA GLY A 596 -9.97 -17.68 5.56
C GLY A 596 -9.33 -16.80 4.53
N ALA A 597 -9.75 -16.98 3.29
CA ALA A 597 -9.41 -16.12 2.19
C ALA A 597 -10.62 -15.88 1.29
N LYS A 598 -10.69 -14.71 0.69
CA LYS A 598 -11.75 -14.35 -0.25
C LYS A 598 -11.17 -13.53 -1.39
N LYS A 599 -11.67 -13.74 -2.60
CA LYS A 599 -11.31 -12.93 -3.77
C LYS A 599 -12.12 -11.63 -3.76
N ASP A 600 -11.45 -10.53 -3.44
CA ASP A 600 -11.97 -9.18 -3.60
C ASP A 600 -11.91 -8.75 -5.08
N PRO A 601 -12.93 -8.06 -5.61
CA PRO A 601 -12.95 -7.62 -7.01
C PRO A 601 -11.83 -6.63 -7.37
N ASP A 602 -11.40 -5.78 -6.43
CA ASP A 602 -10.40 -4.75 -6.67
C ASP A 602 -9.00 -5.27 -6.39
N PHE A 603 -8.80 -5.98 -5.27
CA PHE A 603 -7.47 -6.32 -4.78
C PHE A 603 -7.06 -7.80 -4.97
N GLY A 604 -7.94 -8.63 -5.49
CA GLY A 604 -7.69 -10.07 -5.63
C GLY A 604 -7.84 -10.80 -4.30
N PRO A 605 -7.10 -11.89 -4.04
CA PRO A 605 -7.26 -12.64 -2.80
C PRO A 605 -6.86 -11.80 -1.58
N VAL A 606 -7.69 -11.84 -0.54
CA VAL A 606 -7.42 -11.27 0.78
C VAL A 606 -7.52 -12.36 1.83
N ILE A 607 -6.76 -12.23 2.91
CA ILE A 607 -6.71 -13.19 4.03
C ILE A 607 -7.42 -12.57 5.22
N LEU A 608 -8.25 -13.36 5.87
CA LEU A 608 -9.00 -13.01 7.08
C LEU A 608 -8.47 -13.81 8.27
N PHE A 609 -8.34 -13.13 9.41
CA PHE A 609 -8.08 -13.73 10.71
C PHE A 609 -9.01 -13.10 11.74
N GLY A 610 -9.57 -13.90 12.64
CA GLY A 610 -10.42 -13.37 13.71
C GLY A 610 -10.88 -14.42 14.70
N MET A 611 -11.82 -14.02 15.54
CA MET A 611 -12.53 -14.94 16.43
C MET A 611 -13.54 -15.76 15.63
N GLY A 612 -13.49 -17.08 15.81
CA GLY A 612 -14.35 -18.04 15.09
C GLY A 612 -15.54 -18.52 15.92
N GLY A 613 -16.21 -19.54 15.39
CA GLY A 613 -17.39 -20.15 16.00
C GLY A 613 -18.69 -19.40 15.69
N ILE A 614 -19.76 -19.79 16.37
CA ILE A 614 -21.13 -19.29 16.11
C ILE A 614 -21.31 -17.79 16.42
N LEU A 615 -20.45 -17.20 17.25
CA LEU A 615 -20.52 -15.79 17.63
C LEU A 615 -19.65 -14.88 16.73
N ALA A 616 -18.95 -15.44 15.74
CA ALA A 616 -18.03 -14.70 14.88
C ALA A 616 -18.72 -13.52 14.17
N GLU A 617 -19.93 -13.75 13.63
CA GLU A 617 -20.70 -12.73 12.92
C GLU A 617 -21.20 -11.60 13.83
N LEU A 618 -21.47 -11.90 15.11
CA LEU A 618 -22.01 -10.93 16.06
C LEU A 618 -20.92 -10.01 16.65
N LEU A 619 -19.73 -10.54 16.89
CA LEU A 619 -18.67 -9.84 17.61
C LEU A 619 -17.75 -9.02 16.69
N GLU A 620 -17.78 -9.29 15.38
CA GLU A 620 -17.03 -8.59 14.33
C GLU A 620 -15.54 -8.39 14.67
N ASP A 621 -14.94 -9.34 15.39
CA ASP A 621 -13.52 -9.31 15.75
C ASP A 621 -12.67 -9.98 14.67
N ARG A 622 -12.46 -9.25 13.56
CA ARG A 622 -11.71 -9.72 12.41
C ARG A 622 -10.72 -8.67 11.92
N ALA A 623 -9.67 -9.14 11.27
CA ALA A 623 -8.70 -8.33 10.55
C ALA A 623 -8.45 -8.93 9.16
N ILE A 624 -8.05 -8.07 8.22
CA ILE A 624 -7.80 -8.44 6.82
C ILE A 624 -6.37 -8.08 6.44
N ALA A 625 -5.71 -8.92 5.64
CA ALA A 625 -4.42 -8.64 5.04
C ALA A 625 -4.35 -9.10 3.57
N LEU A 626 -3.39 -8.56 2.84
CA LEU A 626 -3.12 -8.92 1.45
C LEU A 626 -1.95 -9.92 1.38
N PRO A 627 -2.09 -11.04 0.64
CA PRO A 627 -0.97 -11.91 0.32
C PRO A 627 0.04 -11.18 -0.60
N PRO A 628 1.33 -11.60 -0.59
CA PRO A 628 1.89 -12.62 0.29
C PRO A 628 2.13 -12.12 1.72
N LEU A 629 1.93 -13.01 2.70
CA LEU A 629 2.27 -12.79 4.10
C LEU A 629 3.67 -13.31 4.42
N ASN A 630 4.32 -12.64 5.37
CA ASN A 630 5.50 -13.12 6.08
C ASN A 630 5.18 -13.11 7.58
N ARG A 631 6.13 -13.57 8.43
CA ARG A 631 5.91 -13.66 9.88
C ARG A 631 5.43 -12.35 10.51
N LEU A 632 6.08 -11.24 10.16
CA LEU A 632 5.72 -9.92 10.67
C LEU A 632 4.27 -9.56 10.32
N LEU A 633 3.85 -9.77 9.07
CA LEU A 633 2.50 -9.42 8.62
C LEU A 633 1.45 -10.33 9.24
N ALA A 634 1.73 -11.62 9.37
CA ALA A 634 0.85 -12.56 10.05
C ALA A 634 0.68 -12.21 11.54
N SER A 635 1.78 -11.85 12.21
CA SER A 635 1.77 -11.41 13.60
C SER A 635 0.91 -10.15 13.78
N ARG A 636 1.09 -9.14 12.91
CA ARG A 636 0.29 -7.90 12.92
C ARG A 636 -1.18 -8.12 12.60
N LEU A 637 -1.48 -9.02 11.66
CA LEU A 637 -2.84 -9.42 11.34
C LEU A 637 -3.54 -9.96 12.60
N MET A 638 -2.85 -10.80 13.37
CA MET A 638 -3.36 -11.27 14.66
C MET A 638 -3.48 -10.13 15.68
N GLU A 639 -2.44 -9.33 15.89
CA GLU A 639 -2.42 -8.21 16.86
C GLU A 639 -3.55 -7.18 16.66
N SER A 640 -4.07 -7.07 15.43
CA SER A 640 -5.15 -6.17 15.07
C SER A 640 -6.54 -6.63 15.57
N THR A 641 -6.62 -7.83 16.16
CA THR A 641 -7.85 -8.41 16.71
C THR A 641 -7.86 -8.37 18.24
N ARG A 642 -9.05 -8.35 18.84
CA ARG A 642 -9.22 -8.42 20.30
C ARG A 642 -8.88 -9.81 20.83
N VAL A 643 -9.17 -10.87 20.06
CA VAL A 643 -8.86 -12.27 20.40
C VAL A 643 -7.37 -12.50 20.64
N HIS A 644 -6.49 -11.69 20.04
CA HIS A 644 -5.05 -11.76 20.27
C HIS A 644 -4.63 -11.56 21.74
N ARG A 645 -5.40 -10.81 22.54
CA ARG A 645 -5.15 -10.69 23.99
C ARG A 645 -5.29 -12.03 24.69
N MET A 646 -6.24 -12.86 24.26
CA MET A 646 -6.42 -14.22 24.78
C MET A 646 -5.32 -15.16 24.30
N LEU A 647 -4.82 -14.98 23.07
CA LEU A 647 -3.72 -15.78 22.52
C LEU A 647 -2.40 -15.62 23.29
N LYS A 648 -2.20 -14.49 23.98
CA LYS A 648 -1.06 -14.25 24.90
C LYS A 648 -1.20 -14.95 26.25
N GLY A 649 -2.30 -15.66 26.47
CA GLY A 649 -2.66 -16.25 27.75
C GLY A 649 -3.55 -15.32 28.57
N TYR A 650 -4.59 -15.88 29.17
CA TYR A 650 -5.54 -15.13 30.00
C TYR A 650 -6.09 -16.02 31.12
N ARG A 651 -5.85 -15.61 32.37
CA ARG A 651 -6.23 -16.38 33.57
C ARG A 651 -5.72 -17.84 33.49
N ASN A 652 -6.61 -18.80 33.34
CA ASN A 652 -6.30 -20.24 33.29
C ASN A 652 -6.06 -20.76 31.86
N ILE A 653 -6.12 -19.89 30.84
CA ILE A 653 -5.87 -20.25 29.44
C ILE A 653 -4.38 -20.02 29.15
N PRO A 654 -3.61 -21.08 28.80
CA PRO A 654 -2.20 -20.93 28.47
C PRO A 654 -2.02 -20.15 27.15
N PRO A 655 -0.86 -19.50 26.95
CA PRO A 655 -0.54 -18.86 25.68
C PRO A 655 -0.46 -19.89 24.54
N VAL A 656 -0.83 -19.47 23.35
CA VAL A 656 -0.74 -20.31 22.14
C VAL A 656 0.67 -20.30 21.59
N ASN A 657 1.04 -21.32 20.80
CA ASN A 657 2.24 -21.22 19.98
C ASN A 657 2.01 -20.20 18.85
N GLN A 658 2.44 -18.96 19.06
CA GLN A 658 2.26 -17.87 18.10
C GLN A 658 2.99 -18.13 16.78
N GLU A 659 4.20 -18.70 16.83
CA GLU A 659 4.97 -19.00 15.63
C GLU A 659 4.24 -19.99 14.73
N TYR A 660 3.59 -20.99 15.34
CA TYR A 660 2.81 -21.98 14.61
C TYR A 660 1.56 -21.37 13.94
N LEU A 661 0.86 -20.45 14.61
CA LEU A 661 -0.26 -19.72 13.98
C LEU A 661 0.20 -18.79 12.85
N GLU A 662 1.33 -18.11 13.02
CA GLU A 662 1.95 -17.31 11.96
C GLU A 662 2.26 -18.19 10.74
N GLU A 663 2.82 -19.39 10.95
CA GLU A 663 3.12 -20.34 9.88
C GLU A 663 1.85 -20.80 9.14
N ILE A 664 0.76 -21.10 9.86
CA ILE A 664 -0.53 -21.47 9.25
C ILE A 664 -1.05 -20.34 8.34
N LEU A 665 -0.99 -19.09 8.80
CA LEU A 665 -1.40 -17.94 7.99
C LEU A 665 -0.53 -17.74 6.75
N ILE A 666 0.78 -18.00 6.85
CA ILE A 666 1.71 -17.95 5.71
C ILE A 666 1.41 -19.08 4.72
N ARG A 667 1.13 -20.30 5.19
CA ARG A 667 0.73 -21.44 4.35
C ARG A 667 -0.57 -21.16 3.60
N LEU A 668 -1.57 -20.61 4.28
CA LEU A 668 -2.81 -20.14 3.67
C LEU A 668 -2.54 -19.05 2.62
N SER A 669 -1.66 -18.09 2.94
CA SER A 669 -1.23 -17.05 2.01
C SER A 669 -0.56 -17.62 0.75
N GLN A 670 0.24 -18.67 0.89
CA GLN A 670 0.91 -19.33 -0.23
C GLN A 670 -0.10 -20.06 -1.11
N LEU A 671 -1.09 -20.75 -0.52
CA LEU A 671 -2.14 -21.46 -1.24
C LEU A 671 -2.92 -20.53 -2.19
N VAL A 672 -3.37 -19.37 -1.70
CA VAL A 672 -4.11 -18.40 -2.53
C VAL A 672 -3.21 -17.58 -3.47
N THR A 673 -1.89 -17.57 -3.22
CA THR A 673 -0.89 -17.03 -4.15
C THR A 673 -0.70 -17.96 -5.34
N ASP A 674 -0.72 -19.28 -5.12
CA ASP A 674 -0.45 -20.27 -6.16
C ASP A 674 -1.67 -20.55 -7.04
N PHE A 675 -2.89 -20.40 -6.51
CA PHE A 675 -4.14 -20.78 -7.18
C PHE A 675 -5.18 -19.65 -7.26
N PRO A 676 -5.23 -18.89 -8.37
CA PRO A 676 -6.21 -17.82 -8.59
C PRO A 676 -7.67 -18.29 -8.70
N GLN A 677 -7.88 -19.61 -8.82
CA GLN A 677 -9.18 -20.26 -8.93
C GLN A 677 -9.92 -20.31 -7.59
N ILE A 678 -9.22 -20.15 -6.46
CA ILE A 678 -9.85 -20.08 -5.13
C ILE A 678 -10.56 -18.72 -5.00
N VAL A 679 -11.89 -18.74 -4.97
CA VAL A 679 -12.73 -17.54 -4.79
C VAL A 679 -13.03 -17.30 -3.32
N GLU A 680 -13.24 -18.38 -2.57
CA GLU A 680 -13.53 -18.33 -1.14
C GLU A 680 -12.94 -19.56 -0.46
N LEU A 681 -12.36 -19.36 0.71
CA LEU A 681 -11.81 -20.38 1.58
C LEU A 681 -12.09 -19.96 3.01
N ASP A 682 -12.71 -20.83 3.80
CA ASP A 682 -12.96 -20.58 5.22
C ASP A 682 -12.60 -21.82 6.05
N ILE A 683 -11.89 -21.61 7.15
CA ILE A 683 -11.62 -22.59 8.20
C ILE A 683 -12.26 -22.03 9.48
N ASN A 684 -13.50 -22.47 9.72
CA ASN A 684 -14.30 -22.01 10.84
C ASN A 684 -15.05 -23.16 11.54
N PRO A 685 -14.68 -23.54 12.78
CA PRO A 685 -13.57 -22.99 13.56
C PRO A 685 -12.21 -23.64 13.26
N LEU A 686 -11.15 -22.84 13.36
CA LEU A 686 -9.80 -23.28 13.71
C LEU A 686 -9.71 -23.33 15.24
N VAL A 687 -9.71 -24.54 15.80
CA VAL A 687 -9.78 -24.76 17.24
C VAL A 687 -8.38 -24.74 17.85
N ILE A 688 -8.22 -24.04 18.97
CA ILE A 688 -7.02 -24.10 19.80
C ILE A 688 -7.25 -25.03 20.98
N ARG A 689 -6.40 -26.04 21.14
CA ARG A 689 -6.39 -26.92 22.32
C ARG A 689 -4.95 -27.25 22.70
N ASN A 690 -4.60 -27.08 23.98
CA ASN A 690 -3.27 -27.37 24.51
C ASN A 690 -2.14 -26.67 23.71
N GLY A 691 -2.39 -25.44 23.25
CA GLY A 691 -1.44 -24.67 22.46
C GLY A 691 -1.28 -25.09 20.98
N GLN A 692 -2.02 -26.11 20.53
CA GLN A 692 -2.05 -26.56 19.13
C GLN A 692 -3.33 -26.09 18.43
N ALA A 693 -3.19 -25.75 17.14
CA ALA A 693 -4.30 -25.33 16.29
C ALA A 693 -4.73 -26.47 15.36
N MET A 694 -6.04 -26.67 15.19
CA MET A 694 -6.61 -27.68 14.31
C MET A 694 -7.92 -27.21 13.70
N GLY A 695 -8.02 -27.22 12.37
CA GLY A 695 -9.25 -26.92 11.65
C GLY A 695 -10.22 -28.09 11.77
N VAL A 696 -11.47 -27.81 12.17
CA VAL A 696 -12.52 -28.84 12.30
C VAL A 696 -13.60 -28.74 11.21
N ASP A 697 -13.61 -27.63 10.49
CA ASP A 697 -14.42 -27.42 9.30
C ASP A 697 -13.60 -26.65 8.26
N ALA A 698 -13.92 -26.88 7.00
CA ALA A 698 -13.34 -26.16 5.88
C ALA A 698 -14.33 -26.07 4.73
N ARG A 699 -14.42 -24.87 4.15
CA ARG A 699 -15.25 -24.58 2.98
C ARG A 699 -14.38 -23.94 1.92
N VAL A 700 -14.36 -24.50 0.71
CA VAL A 700 -13.60 -23.96 -0.43
C VAL A 700 -14.51 -23.85 -1.64
N VAL A 701 -14.57 -22.66 -2.22
CA VAL A 701 -15.32 -22.34 -3.44
C VAL A 701 -14.34 -21.95 -4.54
N LEU A 702 -14.48 -22.60 -5.70
CA LEU A 702 -13.62 -22.44 -6.85
C LEU A 702 -14.37 -21.80 -8.02
N ALA A 703 -13.66 -21.01 -8.83
CA ALA A 703 -14.13 -20.58 -10.14
C ALA A 703 -12.96 -20.49 -11.14
N PRO A 704 -13.19 -20.68 -12.44
CA PRO A 704 -12.16 -20.43 -13.45
C PRO A 704 -11.60 -19.00 -13.34
N SER A 705 -10.30 -18.83 -13.53
CA SER A 705 -9.65 -17.51 -13.55
C SER A 705 -9.01 -17.25 -14.90
N SER A 706 -9.29 -16.10 -15.50
CA SER A 706 -8.64 -15.61 -16.72
C SER A 706 -7.27 -14.99 -16.44
N CYS A 707 -7.03 -14.56 -15.20
CA CYS A 707 -5.75 -14.04 -14.76
C CYS A 707 -4.87 -15.18 -14.21
N PRO A 708 -3.67 -15.43 -14.78
CA PRO A 708 -2.76 -16.47 -14.30
C PRO A 708 -2.11 -16.07 -12.98
N ALA A 709 -1.65 -17.08 -12.22
CA ALA A 709 -0.77 -16.83 -11.08
C ALA A 709 0.61 -16.35 -11.56
N PRO A 710 1.26 -15.37 -10.90
CA PRO A 710 0.78 -14.58 -9.75
C PRO A 710 0.21 -13.21 -10.15
N LEU A 711 -0.27 -13.04 -11.39
CA LEU A 711 -0.77 -11.75 -11.89
C LEU A 711 -2.07 -11.29 -11.20
N HIS A 712 -2.81 -12.21 -10.60
CA HIS A 712 -4.05 -11.92 -9.85
C HIS A 712 -3.81 -11.24 -8.49
N LEU A 713 -2.56 -11.07 -8.08
CA LEU A 713 -2.18 -10.41 -6.83
C LEU A 713 -1.95 -8.91 -7.02
N SER A 714 -2.38 -8.14 -6.02
CA SER A 714 -2.09 -6.70 -5.93
C SER A 714 -0.68 -6.37 -5.45
N VAL A 715 0.00 -7.34 -4.82
CA VAL A 715 1.39 -7.21 -4.37
C VAL A 715 2.17 -8.39 -4.94
N SER A 716 3.25 -8.10 -5.66
CA SER A 716 4.06 -9.12 -6.31
C SER A 716 4.68 -10.08 -5.30
N PRO A 717 4.50 -11.40 -5.49
CA PRO A 717 5.12 -12.37 -4.62
C PRO A 717 6.59 -12.55 -4.97
N TYR A 718 7.27 -13.30 -4.12
CA TYR A 718 8.61 -13.77 -4.38
C TYR A 718 8.65 -14.60 -5.67
N PRO A 719 9.48 -14.24 -6.67
CA PRO A 719 9.47 -14.90 -7.97
C PRO A 719 10.32 -16.18 -7.94
N ALA A 720 9.77 -17.24 -7.33
CA ALA A 720 10.45 -18.51 -7.11
C ALA A 720 10.91 -19.20 -8.41
N GLN A 721 10.31 -18.89 -9.56
CA GLN A 721 10.69 -19.43 -10.86
C GLN A 721 12.12 -19.06 -11.29
N TYR A 722 12.73 -18.04 -10.67
CA TYR A 722 14.11 -17.62 -10.96
C TYR A 722 15.14 -18.23 -10.00
N GLU A 723 14.73 -19.19 -9.15
CA GLU A 723 15.68 -19.98 -8.35
C GLU A 723 16.36 -21.05 -9.22
N SER A 724 17.69 -21.15 -9.10
CA SER A 724 18.46 -22.17 -9.80
C SER A 724 19.71 -22.56 -9.01
N ARG A 725 20.16 -23.80 -9.17
CA ARG A 725 21.49 -24.24 -8.69
C ARG A 725 22.48 -24.15 -9.84
N VAL A 726 23.63 -23.51 -9.60
CA VAL A 726 24.67 -23.29 -10.60
C VAL A 726 26.00 -23.82 -10.09
N GLN A 727 26.71 -24.56 -10.92
CA GLN A 727 28.06 -25.04 -10.62
C GLN A 727 29.09 -24.08 -11.21
N LEU A 728 30.01 -23.57 -10.37
CA LEU A 728 31.15 -22.76 -10.82
C LEU A 728 32.47 -23.48 -10.53
N PRO A 729 33.44 -23.52 -11.48
CA PRO A 729 34.66 -24.34 -11.37
C PRO A 729 35.50 -24.13 -10.10
N GLU A 730 35.61 -22.89 -9.60
CA GLU A 730 36.44 -22.54 -8.44
C GLU A 730 35.68 -22.35 -7.12
N ILE A 731 34.35 -22.42 -7.16
CA ILE A 731 33.48 -22.15 -5.99
C ILE A 731 32.71 -23.40 -5.57
N GLY A 732 32.28 -24.22 -6.52
CA GLY A 732 31.35 -25.31 -6.29
C GLY A 732 29.91 -24.94 -6.66
N GLU A 733 28.95 -25.63 -6.03
CA GLU A 733 27.53 -25.39 -6.23
C GLU A 733 27.08 -24.13 -5.47
N LEU A 734 26.29 -23.30 -6.14
CA LEU A 734 25.67 -22.10 -5.59
C LEU A 734 24.17 -22.11 -5.87
N LEU A 735 23.39 -21.70 -4.87
CA LEU A 735 21.99 -21.33 -5.06
C LEU A 735 21.93 -19.88 -5.55
N VAL A 736 21.51 -19.68 -6.80
CA VAL A 736 21.18 -18.37 -7.35
C VAL A 736 19.67 -18.17 -7.20
N ARG A 737 19.27 -17.10 -6.53
CA ARG A 737 17.85 -16.79 -6.33
C ARG A 737 17.59 -15.29 -6.16
N PRO A 738 16.34 -14.81 -6.35
CA PRO A 738 15.97 -13.47 -5.96
C PRO A 738 16.27 -13.18 -4.49
N ILE A 739 16.67 -11.95 -4.20
CA ILE A 739 16.91 -11.48 -2.82
C ILE A 739 15.60 -11.44 -2.05
N ARG A 740 15.64 -11.76 -0.76
CA ARG A 740 14.49 -11.68 0.14
C ARG A 740 14.77 -10.65 1.24
N PRO A 741 13.73 -10.03 1.83
CA PRO A 741 13.89 -9.13 2.97
C PRO A 741 14.78 -9.70 4.09
N GLU A 742 14.64 -11.00 4.38
CA GLU A 742 15.34 -11.77 5.40
C GLU A 742 16.84 -11.96 5.12
N ASP A 743 17.35 -11.56 3.95
CA ASP A 743 18.76 -11.67 3.58
C ASP A 743 19.62 -10.51 4.07
N ALA A 744 19.05 -9.53 4.76
CA ALA A 744 19.80 -8.39 5.27
C ALA A 744 21.04 -8.78 6.11
N PRO A 745 21.00 -9.81 6.99
CA PRO A 745 22.21 -10.27 7.68
C PRO A 745 23.27 -10.83 6.73
N LEU A 746 22.86 -11.62 5.72
CA LEU A 746 23.76 -12.17 4.71
C LEU A 746 24.39 -11.07 3.83
N LEU A 747 23.62 -10.04 3.49
CA LEU A 747 24.11 -8.89 2.73
C LEU A 747 25.09 -8.05 3.56
N SER A 748 24.85 -7.91 4.86
CA SER A 748 25.81 -7.27 5.78
C SER A 748 27.12 -8.05 5.84
N ALA A 749 27.04 -9.38 6.00
CA ALA A 749 28.22 -10.24 6.01
C ALA A 749 28.99 -10.19 4.68
N LEU A 750 28.29 -10.15 3.54
CA LEU A 750 28.90 -9.92 2.22
C LEU A 750 29.64 -8.57 2.19
N PHE A 751 29.00 -7.49 2.68
CA PHE A 751 29.62 -6.16 2.71
C PHE A 751 30.90 -6.14 3.55
N ASP A 752 30.94 -6.87 4.66
CA ASP A 752 32.11 -6.94 5.53
C ASP A 752 33.31 -7.66 4.88
N THR A 753 33.10 -8.39 3.78
CA THR A 753 34.20 -8.98 2.97
C THR A 753 34.84 -8.01 1.98
N LEU A 754 34.32 -6.79 1.84
CA LEU A 754 34.77 -5.81 0.85
C LEU A 754 35.90 -4.93 1.40
N SER A 755 36.95 -4.74 0.61
CA SER A 755 37.95 -3.71 0.86
C SER A 755 37.38 -2.29 0.68
N PRO A 756 38.01 -1.25 1.29
CA PRO A 756 37.62 0.14 1.05
C PRO A 756 37.59 0.53 -0.43
N GLN A 757 38.45 -0.08 -1.25
CA GLN A 757 38.49 0.11 -2.70
C GLN A 757 37.23 -0.46 -3.37
N SER A 758 36.86 -1.71 -3.09
CA SER A 758 35.62 -2.33 -3.60
C SER A 758 34.37 -1.54 -3.18
N ILE A 759 34.34 -1.04 -1.94
CA ILE A 759 33.25 -0.18 -1.45
C ILE A 759 33.16 1.11 -2.27
N TYR A 760 34.29 1.81 -2.45
CA TYR A 760 34.33 3.04 -3.22
C TYR A 760 33.91 2.81 -4.68
N TYR A 761 34.38 1.73 -5.30
CA TYR A 761 34.01 1.35 -6.67
C TYR A 761 32.53 1.06 -6.85
N ARG A 762 31.85 0.54 -5.81
CA ARG A 762 30.42 0.23 -5.88
C ARG A 762 29.53 1.42 -5.57
N PHE A 763 29.91 2.22 -4.57
CA PHE A 763 29.02 3.22 -3.98
C PHE A 763 29.44 4.67 -4.30
N PHE A 764 30.62 4.90 -4.87
CA PHE A 764 31.17 6.22 -5.17
C PHE A 764 31.40 7.12 -3.94
N TYR A 765 31.32 6.55 -2.73
CA TYR A 765 31.69 7.22 -1.48
C TYR A 765 32.18 6.20 -0.44
N PRO A 766 33.10 6.60 0.47
CA PRO A 766 33.61 5.71 1.50
C PRO A 766 32.54 5.40 2.54
N MET A 767 32.43 4.12 2.92
CA MET A 767 31.53 3.66 3.97
C MET A 767 32.19 2.60 4.84
N LYS A 768 31.80 2.57 6.13
CA LYS A 768 32.25 1.54 7.08
C LYS A 768 31.25 0.39 7.25
N LYS A 769 29.96 0.63 7.05
CA LYS A 769 28.89 -0.36 7.23
C LYS A 769 27.64 0.04 6.48
N LEU A 770 26.78 -0.92 6.18
CA LEU A 770 25.42 -0.66 5.71
C LEU A 770 24.53 -0.22 6.88
N SER A 771 23.81 0.89 6.73
CA SER A 771 22.81 1.31 7.73
C SER A 771 21.56 0.42 7.63
N PRO A 772 20.75 0.29 8.71
CA PRO A 772 19.49 -0.47 8.65
C PRO A 772 18.57 -0.02 7.49
N LYS A 773 18.54 1.29 7.21
CA LYS A 773 17.76 1.86 6.10
C LYS A 773 18.31 1.40 4.73
N MET A 774 19.63 1.31 4.57
CA MET A 774 20.24 0.81 3.34
C MET A 774 20.00 -0.68 3.16
N LEU A 775 20.14 -1.48 4.23
CA LEU A 775 19.82 -2.91 4.19
C LEU A 775 18.38 -3.14 3.76
N ALA A 776 17.41 -2.45 4.37
CA ALA A 776 16.01 -2.52 4.00
C ALA A 776 15.78 -2.12 2.53
N ARG A 777 16.41 -1.03 2.04
CA ARG A 777 16.31 -0.60 0.64
C ARG A 777 16.85 -1.65 -0.34
N PHE A 778 17.90 -2.36 0.05
CA PHE A 778 18.57 -3.33 -0.82
C PHE A 778 17.96 -4.72 -0.80
N THR A 779 17.26 -5.11 0.27
CA THR A 779 16.64 -6.45 0.40
C THR A 779 15.12 -6.45 0.22
N GLN A 780 14.43 -5.33 0.48
CA GLN A 780 12.98 -5.20 0.31
C GLN A 780 12.62 -4.56 -1.02
N VAL A 781 12.96 -5.27 -2.09
CA VAL A 781 12.73 -4.83 -3.46
C VAL A 781 11.27 -5.06 -3.87
N ASP A 782 10.80 -4.23 -4.79
CA ASP A 782 9.55 -4.50 -5.51
C ASP A 782 9.90 -5.33 -6.74
N TYR A 783 9.49 -6.60 -6.76
CA TYR A 783 9.83 -7.51 -7.84
C TYR A 783 9.21 -7.14 -9.18
N ASP A 784 8.25 -6.20 -9.25
CA ASP A 784 7.78 -5.65 -10.53
C ASP A 784 8.75 -4.60 -11.11
N ARG A 785 9.57 -3.97 -10.26
CA ARG A 785 10.44 -2.84 -10.62
C ARG A 785 11.93 -3.13 -10.52
N GLU A 786 12.32 -4.11 -9.74
CA GLU A 786 13.72 -4.42 -9.47
C GLU A 786 13.95 -5.93 -9.53
N ILE A 787 14.87 -6.34 -10.40
CA ILE A 787 15.42 -7.70 -10.42
C ILE A 787 16.65 -7.62 -9.53
N ALA A 788 16.69 -8.36 -8.42
CA ALA A 788 17.87 -8.44 -7.56
C ALA A 788 18.13 -9.90 -7.20
N LEU A 789 19.24 -10.44 -7.68
CA LEU A 789 19.66 -11.83 -7.48
C LEU A 789 20.84 -11.90 -6.52
N VAL A 790 20.88 -12.97 -5.73
CA VAL A 790 21.98 -13.29 -4.80
C VAL A 790 22.52 -14.68 -5.11
N ALA A 791 23.84 -14.85 -4.94
CA ALA A 791 24.51 -16.14 -5.01
C ALA A 791 24.82 -16.61 -3.58
N ILE A 792 24.19 -17.71 -3.17
CA ILE A 792 24.32 -18.29 -1.83
C ILE A 792 25.10 -19.60 -1.91
N SER A 793 26.11 -19.74 -1.06
CA SER A 793 26.82 -21.00 -0.81
C SER A 793 26.21 -21.68 0.41
N GLU A 794 25.78 -22.93 0.23
CA GLU A 794 25.20 -23.81 1.27
C GLU A 794 26.18 -24.91 1.72
N SER A 795 27.45 -24.86 1.26
CA SER A 795 28.44 -25.93 1.48
C SER A 795 29.08 -25.94 2.87
N GLY A 796 28.71 -25.01 3.76
CA GLY A 796 29.19 -24.92 5.15
C GLY A 796 28.04 -24.98 6.18
N PRO A 797 28.35 -24.87 7.49
CA PRO A 797 27.34 -24.92 8.55
C PRO A 797 26.38 -23.73 8.55
N GLU A 798 26.75 -22.63 7.89
CA GLU A 798 25.91 -21.44 7.70
C GLU A 798 25.89 -21.03 6.22
N GLU A 799 24.74 -20.54 5.75
CA GLU A 799 24.59 -19.94 4.43
C GLU A 799 25.49 -18.70 4.30
N LYS A 800 26.18 -18.57 3.16
CA LYS A 800 26.99 -17.38 2.85
C LYS A 800 26.58 -16.77 1.53
N MET A 801 26.29 -15.46 1.53
CA MET A 801 26.11 -14.70 0.30
C MET A 801 27.48 -14.31 -0.25
N LEU A 802 27.78 -14.73 -1.47
CA LEU A 802 29.07 -14.49 -2.12
C LEU A 802 29.03 -13.29 -3.08
N GLY A 803 27.84 -12.94 -3.55
CA GLY A 803 27.61 -11.80 -4.43
C GLY A 803 26.13 -11.50 -4.64
N ALA A 804 25.86 -10.30 -5.15
CA ALA A 804 24.55 -9.82 -5.52
C ALA A 804 24.63 -9.03 -6.84
N ALA A 805 23.66 -9.21 -7.73
CA ALA A 805 23.48 -8.35 -8.90
C ALA A 805 22.04 -7.84 -8.93
N ARG A 806 21.84 -6.66 -9.50
CA ARG A 806 20.51 -6.09 -9.66
C ARG A 806 20.37 -5.31 -10.96
N VAL A 807 19.14 -5.23 -11.44
CA VAL A 807 18.67 -4.41 -12.56
C VAL A 807 17.42 -3.68 -12.08
N ILE A 808 17.49 -2.35 -12.00
CA ILE A 808 16.48 -1.48 -11.40
C ILE A 808 15.81 -0.69 -12.52
N LEU A 809 14.51 -0.88 -12.71
CA LEU A 809 13.73 -0.19 -13.72
C LEU A 809 13.64 1.31 -13.41
N GLN A 810 13.92 2.14 -14.41
CA GLN A 810 13.85 3.58 -14.32
C GLN A 810 12.42 4.09 -14.59
N LYS A 811 12.21 5.40 -14.38
CA LYS A 811 10.90 6.08 -14.53
C LYS A 811 10.23 5.85 -15.88
N ASN A 812 11.03 5.71 -16.94
CA ASN A 812 10.53 5.45 -18.28
C ASN A 812 9.99 4.04 -18.49
N MET A 813 10.11 3.17 -17.49
CA MET A 813 9.69 1.76 -17.52
C MET A 813 10.28 0.99 -18.72
N LYS A 814 11.39 1.47 -19.28
CA LYS A 814 12.05 0.92 -20.48
C LYS A 814 13.53 0.71 -20.28
N ASP A 815 14.15 1.63 -19.57
CA ASP A 815 15.56 1.61 -19.24
C ASP A 815 15.73 1.12 -17.82
N ALA A 816 16.80 0.38 -17.58
CA ALA A 816 17.11 -0.10 -16.25
C ALA A 816 18.59 0.13 -15.94
N GLU A 817 18.87 0.47 -14.68
CA GLU A 817 20.23 0.60 -14.19
C GLU A 817 20.67 -0.73 -13.58
N PHE A 818 21.85 -1.24 -13.96
CA PHE A 818 22.40 -2.44 -13.36
C PHE A 818 23.44 -2.11 -12.30
N ALA A 819 23.58 -3.00 -11.32
CA ALA A 819 24.72 -2.97 -10.41
C ALA A 819 25.10 -4.38 -9.95
N VAL A 820 26.40 -4.60 -9.73
CA VAL A 820 26.96 -5.88 -9.30
C VAL A 820 27.87 -5.68 -8.11
N LEU A 821 27.83 -6.62 -7.16
CA LEU A 821 28.68 -6.66 -5.99
C LEU A 821 29.10 -8.11 -5.74
N VAL A 822 30.40 -8.36 -5.63
CA VAL A 822 30.96 -9.68 -5.30
C VAL A 822 31.99 -9.47 -4.21
N GLY A 823 31.95 -10.30 -3.17
CA GLY A 823 32.91 -10.21 -2.06
C GLY A 823 34.33 -10.45 -2.55
N ASP A 824 35.30 -9.73 -1.98
CA ASP A 824 36.68 -9.71 -2.48
C ASP A 824 37.31 -11.11 -2.64
N PRO A 825 37.11 -12.09 -1.73
CA PRO A 825 37.67 -13.45 -1.88
C PRO A 825 37.14 -14.24 -3.09
N TRP A 826 36.06 -13.77 -3.71
CA TRP A 826 35.35 -14.47 -4.79
C TRP A 826 35.30 -13.69 -6.10
N GLN A 827 35.91 -12.50 -6.16
CA GLN A 827 36.05 -11.76 -7.40
C GLN A 827 36.87 -12.55 -8.42
N GLY A 828 36.55 -12.40 -9.71
CA GLY A 828 37.20 -13.13 -10.80
C GLY A 828 36.71 -14.58 -11.01
N LYS A 829 35.97 -15.17 -10.06
CA LYS A 829 35.54 -16.59 -10.10
C LYS A 829 34.21 -16.84 -10.82
N GLY A 830 33.76 -15.90 -11.66
CA GLY A 830 32.56 -16.04 -12.48
C GLY A 830 31.22 -15.67 -11.82
N ILE A 831 31.16 -15.45 -10.49
CA ILE A 831 29.92 -15.13 -9.76
C ILE A 831 29.20 -13.89 -10.34
N GLY A 832 29.92 -12.78 -10.53
CA GLY A 832 29.34 -11.55 -11.06
C GLY A 832 28.82 -11.70 -12.50
N ALA A 833 29.50 -12.51 -13.31
CA ALA A 833 29.06 -12.83 -14.67
C ALA A 833 27.78 -13.65 -14.69
N GLN A 834 27.71 -14.70 -13.85
CA GLN A 834 26.52 -15.52 -13.72
C GLN A 834 25.32 -14.69 -13.25
N LEU A 835 25.47 -13.94 -12.16
CA LEU A 835 24.38 -13.15 -11.58
C LEU A 835 23.87 -12.08 -12.55
N LEU A 836 24.78 -11.32 -13.19
CA LEU A 836 24.37 -10.29 -14.12
C LEU A 836 23.74 -10.90 -15.37
N GLN A 837 24.29 -11.97 -15.95
CA GLN A 837 23.69 -12.67 -17.09
C GLN A 837 22.25 -13.11 -16.78
N THR A 838 22.01 -13.75 -15.64
CA THR A 838 20.65 -14.15 -15.24
C THR A 838 19.73 -12.93 -15.08
N CYS A 839 20.22 -11.80 -14.54
CA CYS A 839 19.43 -10.57 -14.49
C CYS A 839 19.08 -10.05 -15.91
N LEU A 840 20.01 -10.14 -16.86
CA LEU A 840 19.78 -9.75 -18.26
C LEU A 840 18.75 -10.66 -18.94
N ASP A 841 18.80 -11.96 -18.68
CA ASP A 841 17.85 -12.93 -19.24
C ASP A 841 16.44 -12.65 -18.73
N ILE A 842 16.27 -12.41 -17.42
CA ILE A 842 15.00 -11.99 -16.83
C ILE A 842 14.54 -10.64 -17.40
N ALA A 843 15.46 -9.69 -17.62
CA ALA A 843 15.12 -8.40 -18.21
C ALA A 843 14.63 -8.53 -19.66
N ARG A 844 15.17 -9.49 -20.45
CA ARG A 844 14.66 -9.80 -21.80
C ARG A 844 13.27 -10.42 -21.75
N GLU A 845 13.03 -11.37 -20.85
CA GLU A 845 11.70 -11.96 -20.62
C GLU A 845 10.67 -10.86 -20.29
N ARG A 846 11.08 -9.90 -19.46
CA ARG A 846 10.27 -8.73 -19.07
C ARG A 846 10.26 -7.59 -20.09
N ARG A 847 10.89 -7.78 -21.26
CA ARG A 847 10.91 -6.82 -22.37
C ARG A 847 11.47 -5.44 -22.01
N PHE A 848 12.49 -5.38 -21.15
CA PHE A 848 13.27 -4.15 -20.94
C PHE A 848 14.02 -3.81 -22.23
N ARG A 849 14.17 -2.52 -22.53
CA ARG A 849 14.79 -2.06 -23.78
C ARG A 849 16.28 -1.82 -23.62
N ASN A 850 16.67 -1.02 -22.65
CA ASN A 850 18.05 -0.61 -22.45
C ASN A 850 18.49 -0.91 -21.01
N ILE A 851 19.71 -1.43 -20.86
CA ILE A 851 20.33 -1.64 -19.56
C ILE A 851 21.63 -0.88 -19.52
N TRP A 852 21.78 0.01 -18.53
CA TRP A 852 22.94 0.87 -18.41
C TRP A 852 23.51 0.87 -16.99
N GLY A 853 24.74 1.35 -16.86
CA GLY A 853 25.39 1.54 -15.56
C GLY A 853 26.69 2.31 -15.70
N VAL A 854 27.15 2.89 -14.61
CA VAL A 854 28.40 3.67 -14.56
C VAL A 854 29.45 2.92 -13.77
N ALA A 855 30.68 2.91 -14.27
CA ALA A 855 31.84 2.36 -13.58
C ALA A 855 33.02 3.34 -13.65
N LEU A 856 33.80 3.42 -12.57
CA LEU A 856 35.05 4.16 -12.56
C LEU A 856 36.06 3.54 -13.54
N ALA A 857 36.89 4.38 -14.17
CA ALA A 857 37.92 3.96 -15.11
C ALA A 857 38.91 2.95 -14.49
N GLU A 858 39.16 3.07 -13.19
CA GLU A 858 40.06 2.21 -12.41
C GLU A 858 39.43 0.84 -12.10
N ASN A 859 38.10 0.69 -12.22
CA ASN A 859 37.39 -0.57 -11.98
C ASN A 859 37.49 -1.51 -13.19
N LYS A 860 38.72 -2.01 -13.43
CA LYS A 860 39.03 -2.92 -14.54
C LYS A 860 38.17 -4.20 -14.52
N GLY A 861 37.79 -4.68 -13.33
CA GLY A 861 36.94 -5.85 -13.17
C GLY A 861 35.53 -5.65 -13.75
N MET A 862 34.89 -4.52 -13.42
CA MET A 862 33.57 -4.17 -13.97
C MET A 862 33.62 -3.91 -15.47
N LEU A 863 34.66 -3.23 -15.97
CA LEU A 863 34.85 -3.02 -17.40
C LEU A 863 35.06 -4.35 -18.16
N ALA A 864 35.81 -5.29 -17.60
CA ALA A 864 35.98 -6.63 -18.18
C ALA A 864 34.67 -7.44 -18.17
N LEU A 865 33.90 -7.36 -17.08
CA LEU A 865 32.57 -7.96 -16.97
C LEU A 865 31.62 -7.39 -18.04
N GLY A 866 31.60 -6.07 -18.21
CA GLY A 866 30.83 -5.39 -19.25
C GLY A 866 31.16 -5.90 -20.65
N ARG A 867 32.44 -5.96 -21.01
CA ARG A 867 32.88 -6.51 -22.32
C ARG A 867 32.47 -7.96 -22.50
N LYS A 868 32.60 -8.79 -21.46
CA LYS A 868 32.21 -10.21 -21.50
C LYS A 868 30.71 -10.40 -21.78
N LEU A 869 29.88 -9.48 -21.28
CA LEU A 869 28.43 -9.50 -21.45
C LEU A 869 27.94 -8.59 -22.59
N ASN A 870 28.84 -8.21 -23.51
CA ASN A 870 28.54 -7.42 -24.71
C ASN A 870 27.98 -6.01 -24.46
N PHE A 871 28.30 -5.39 -23.32
CA PHE A 871 28.00 -3.97 -23.11
C PHE A 871 28.88 -3.11 -24.02
N THR A 872 28.28 -2.10 -24.63
CA THR A 872 29.00 -0.98 -25.23
C THR A 872 29.55 -0.10 -24.12
N ILE A 873 30.85 0.21 -24.16
CA ILE A 873 31.53 0.98 -23.12
C ILE A 873 32.03 2.29 -23.72
N ARG A 874 31.60 3.43 -23.16
CA ARG A 874 31.99 4.78 -23.62
C ARG A 874 32.43 5.65 -22.44
N PRO A 875 33.36 6.60 -22.62
CA PRO A 875 33.65 7.58 -21.59
C PRO A 875 32.38 8.35 -21.21
N SER A 876 32.15 8.53 -19.90
CA SER A 876 31.05 9.34 -19.36
C SER A 876 31.33 10.84 -19.56
N SER A 877 30.30 11.67 -19.37
CA SER A 877 30.44 13.12 -19.30
C SER A 877 31.21 13.59 -18.07
N LEU A 878 31.30 12.75 -17.03
CA LEU A 878 32.10 12.97 -15.83
C LEU A 878 33.50 12.37 -15.99
N VAL A 879 34.53 13.14 -15.62
CA VAL A 879 35.94 12.73 -15.75
C VAL A 879 36.21 11.51 -14.86
N GLY A 880 36.81 10.46 -15.44
CA GLY A 880 37.19 9.24 -14.70
C GLY A 880 36.11 8.16 -14.67
N GLU A 881 35.02 8.32 -15.40
CA GLU A 881 33.92 7.35 -15.46
C GLU A 881 33.69 6.81 -16.88
N TYR A 882 33.22 5.56 -16.96
CA TYR A 882 32.72 4.94 -18.18
C TYR A 882 31.26 4.55 -18.01
N GLU A 883 30.47 4.84 -19.03
CA GLU A 883 29.10 4.36 -19.18
C GLU A 883 29.11 3.02 -19.93
N LEU A 884 28.45 2.03 -19.34
CA LEU A 884 28.20 0.73 -19.92
C LEU A 884 26.74 0.67 -20.34
N ASN A 885 26.46 0.35 -21.59
CA ASN A 885 25.11 0.34 -22.15
C ASN A 885 24.86 -0.92 -23.00
N LEU A 886 23.70 -1.55 -22.84
CA LEU A 886 23.26 -2.74 -23.56
C LEU A 886 21.82 -2.58 -24.05
N ASP A 887 21.65 -2.58 -25.37
CA ASP A 887 20.34 -2.60 -26.03
C ASP A 887 19.84 -4.05 -26.17
N LEU A 888 18.67 -4.32 -25.61
CA LEU A 888 18.00 -5.62 -25.64
C LEU A 888 16.95 -5.73 -26.77
N SER A 889 16.70 -4.66 -27.53
CA SER A 889 15.65 -4.63 -28.55
C SER A 889 15.92 -5.51 -29.78
N GLY A 890 17.18 -5.86 -30.06
CA GLY A 890 17.59 -6.61 -31.25
C GLY A 890 17.34 -8.13 -31.26
N GLY A 891 16.72 -8.70 -30.21
CA GLY A 891 16.56 -10.16 -30.05
C GLY A 891 15.17 -10.73 -30.36
N LEU A 892 14.19 -9.92 -30.77
CA LEU A 892 12.80 -10.36 -30.95
C LEU A 892 12.55 -10.87 -32.39
N SER A 893 12.46 -12.19 -32.56
CA SER A 893 11.86 -12.80 -33.76
C SER A 893 10.35 -12.49 -33.82
N PRO A 894 9.76 -12.17 -34.98
CA PRO A 894 8.34 -11.75 -35.10
C PRO A 894 7.28 -12.84 -34.83
N SER A 895 7.62 -13.98 -34.26
CA SER A 895 6.79 -15.19 -34.30
C SER A 895 6.12 -15.57 -32.97
N ASP A 896 5.72 -14.60 -32.13
CA ASP A 896 5.01 -14.91 -30.88
C ASP A 896 3.77 -14.01 -30.66
N PRO A 897 2.56 -14.46 -31.08
CA PRO A 897 1.32 -13.73 -30.87
C PRO A 897 0.71 -14.13 -29.52
N GLY A 898 1.01 -13.37 -28.48
CA GLY A 898 0.45 -13.67 -27.14
C GLY A 898 0.49 -12.49 -26.18
N SER A 899 -0.69 -11.95 -25.90
CA SER A 899 -1.01 -11.00 -24.83
C SER A 899 -0.41 -9.59 -24.94
N THR A 900 -1.18 -8.71 -25.58
CA THR A 900 -1.46 -7.38 -25.04
C THR A 900 -2.09 -7.54 -23.64
N MET A 901 -1.42 -7.02 -22.60
CA MET A 901 -2.03 -6.65 -21.32
C MET A 901 -1.48 -5.29 -20.88
#